data_AF-A0A933Z6D7-F1
#
_entry.id   AF-A0A933Z6D7-F1
#
_cell.length_a   1.000
_cell.length_b   1.000
_cell.length_c   1.000
_cell.angle_alpha   90.00
_cell.angle_beta   90.00
_cell.angle_gamma   90.00
#
_symmetry.space_group_name_H-M   'P 1'
#
loop_
_entity.id
_entity.type
_entity.pdbx_description
1 polymer ?
#
loop_
_entity_poly.entity_id
_entity_poly.type
_entity_poly.pdbx_seq_one_letter_code
_entity_poly.pdbx_strand_id
1 'polypeptide(L)'
;MLNQEMEMLCQTLQAGEFGDVMVVGGGISGIQAALDLGTAGFKVYLVDRAPTIGGHMAQLDKTFPSNDCSMCIESPKFVECNRHPNIEMMTYSEVEKVEGQAGAFKVTLLKKPRYIQEDKCTGCTVCVEYCPVTYPDQFNQEISRNKAIHIYFAQAIPLKPYIDQSCLYLKDNKCGICKSVCKTNAIDFNQTAEKVEVRVGAIILAPGFEPFDRRLRDDYHYGEYANVVTSMDYERLLCATGPYEGEILRASDGKHPRRIAWIQCVGSRRVTPGDNSYCSAVCCTYTQKQVILTKDHDAEARCAIFHNDIRAHGKDFERFFQRAEKLPDVRFIRGYASVARQDPQTRNVFVRYATPVQGVKEEEFDMVVLSVGLTPLAGHEKLADTFGIELNAHGFCQIEPFNPMRTSRPGVFVSGAFQGPVDIPESVMTASGAGSQCGQLLSYRRGKLARERVYPEERDVSQEEPRIGVYVCHCGANIGRIVNVPSTVAYALSLPGVVHAEENLFICSTEAAAMLAKDIKERGLNRVVVAACTPRTHEPLFRDTLREAGINQYYYDMANIREHCSWVHSKEKEAATAKAKDIIRMSVARARFLQPLREFDLPVDKRALVVGGGLAGLTAALSIAEQGHEVHLVEKDAQLGGMARRIKYTLEGADVQGYLRELIRRVHQNPLIHLYTKATVLEAKGYVGNFNTKVQSDRGVLEIRHGATVIAVGADVYSPSEYLYGQDQRVLTNLELEEKLAGGDQAVLGAESVVMIQCVGCRNQDRNYCSRICCGHSVKNALKLKELNPRASVYILFRDMRTYGFREDYYREASSQDVKFIRYQPEAPPRVEAMQEDGRSFLRISVKDHILDQDLAMDADLLALAAAVVPPAGAKEVSQMFKVSLGADGFFQEAHVKLRPVDFGAEGVYLCGAAHYPKHISESISQAYGAAGRVLTLLANETVVASGSVCAVDEHKCIGCQACAVACAFGAIEMAETKQGQKARVIPVLCKGDGLCNTKCPTGAIQLKHYTDEELLGQIKAGLRDRA
;
A
#
# COMPACT_ATOMS: atom_id res chain seq x y z
N MET A 1 -18.11 34.16 28.72
CA MET A 1 -17.65 34.62 27.40
C MET A 1 -17.09 33.48 26.55
N LEU A 2 -16.04 32.74 26.97
CA LEU A 2 -15.48 31.61 26.18
C LEU A 2 -16.50 30.50 25.81
N ASN A 3 -17.42 30.14 26.72
CA ASN A 3 -18.46 29.13 26.44
C ASN A 3 -19.54 29.61 25.48
N GLN A 4 -19.86 30.91 25.46
CA GLN A 4 -20.84 31.48 24.52
C GLN A 4 -20.24 31.66 23.13
N GLU A 5 -18.95 32.02 23.02
CA GLU A 5 -18.24 32.00 21.74
C GLU A 5 -18.10 30.57 21.19
N MET A 6 -17.90 29.57 22.05
CA MET A 6 -17.89 28.16 21.65
C MET A 6 -19.26 27.62 21.25
N GLU A 7 -20.33 27.99 21.96
CA GLU A 7 -21.70 27.65 21.54
C GLU A 7 -22.08 28.35 20.24
N MET A 8 -21.68 29.62 20.06
CA MET A 8 -21.93 30.36 18.83
C MET A 8 -21.09 29.81 17.67
N LEU A 9 -19.86 29.34 17.92
CA LEU A 9 -19.04 28.58 16.95
C LEU A 9 -19.71 27.23 16.62
N CYS A 10 -20.19 26.49 17.62
CA CYS A 10 -20.92 25.23 17.43
C CYS A 10 -22.24 25.41 16.66
N GLN A 11 -22.97 26.51 16.88
CA GLN A 11 -24.17 26.87 16.13
C GLN A 11 -23.85 27.34 14.70
N THR A 12 -22.72 28.01 14.46
CA THR A 12 -22.23 28.30 13.10
C THR A 12 -21.66 27.07 12.39
N LEU A 13 -21.10 26.10 13.12
CA LEU A 13 -20.53 24.85 12.60
C LEU A 13 -21.58 23.90 11.98
N GLN A 14 -22.87 24.06 12.30
CA GLN A 14 -23.95 23.21 11.76
C GLN A 14 -24.40 23.59 10.32
N ALA A 15 -24.03 24.78 9.84
CA ALA A 15 -24.44 25.27 8.52
C ALA A 15 -23.46 24.85 7.41
N GLY A 16 -23.43 23.56 7.03
CA GLY A 16 -22.98 23.03 5.72
C GLY A 16 -21.53 23.25 5.20
N GLU A 17 -20.86 24.35 5.55
CA GLU A 17 -19.62 24.87 4.95
C GLU A 17 -18.37 24.58 5.78
N PHE A 18 -18.50 23.78 6.85
CA PHE A 18 -17.43 23.49 7.80
C PHE A 18 -17.03 22.01 7.78
N GLY A 19 -15.72 21.76 7.85
CA GLY A 19 -15.12 20.44 8.04
C GLY A 19 -13.89 20.54 8.95
N ASP A 20 -13.37 19.38 9.35
CA ASP A 20 -12.16 19.32 10.15
C ASP A 20 -10.92 19.36 9.27
N VAL A 21 -10.89 18.54 8.20
CA VAL A 21 -9.74 18.38 7.33
C VAL A 21 -10.15 18.41 5.86
N MET A 22 -9.35 19.07 5.03
CA MET A 22 -9.40 18.90 3.57
C MET A 22 -8.24 18.03 3.11
N VAL A 23 -8.52 17.00 2.32
CA VAL A 23 -7.52 16.19 1.62
C VAL A 23 -7.59 16.53 0.13
N VAL A 24 -6.46 16.96 -0.44
CA VAL A 24 -6.38 17.42 -1.84
C VAL A 24 -5.61 16.39 -2.66
N GLY A 25 -6.32 15.71 -3.56
CA GLY A 25 -5.84 14.61 -4.39
C GLY A 25 -6.41 13.27 -3.91
N GLY A 26 -7.24 12.64 -4.74
CA GLY A 26 -7.95 11.39 -4.49
C GLY A 26 -7.24 10.16 -5.06
N GLY A 27 -5.91 10.17 -5.15
CA GLY A 27 -5.14 8.92 -5.33
C GLY A 27 -5.12 8.08 -4.04
N ILE A 28 -4.51 6.89 -4.09
CA ILE A 28 -4.44 5.96 -2.94
C ILE A 28 -3.98 6.61 -1.62
N SER A 29 -3.07 7.59 -1.68
CA SER A 29 -2.61 8.33 -0.49
C SER A 29 -3.72 9.19 0.11
N GLY A 30 -4.41 10.02 -0.69
CA GLY A 30 -5.49 10.86 -0.18
C GLY A 30 -6.72 10.05 0.25
N ILE A 31 -7.04 8.97 -0.47
CA ILE A 31 -8.07 7.99 -0.08
C ILE A 31 -7.77 7.44 1.32
N GLN A 32 -6.54 6.95 1.55
CA GLN A 32 -6.15 6.43 2.85
C GLN A 32 -6.24 7.49 3.96
N ALA A 33 -5.75 8.70 3.70
CA ALA A 33 -5.80 9.79 4.67
C ALA A 33 -7.25 10.14 5.05
N ALA A 34 -8.15 10.22 4.06
CA ALA A 34 -9.56 10.51 4.29
C ALA A 34 -10.25 9.41 5.10
N LEU A 35 -9.99 8.13 4.79
CA LEU A 35 -10.53 6.99 5.53
C LEU A 35 -10.05 6.97 6.99
N ASP A 36 -8.75 7.16 7.23
CA ASP A 36 -8.21 7.16 8.58
C ASP A 36 -8.78 8.32 9.40
N LEU A 37 -8.82 9.53 8.85
CA LEU A 37 -9.38 10.70 9.54
C LEU A 37 -10.90 10.56 9.78
N GLY A 38 -11.64 10.11 8.78
CA GLY A 38 -13.08 9.86 8.87
C GLY A 38 -13.42 8.85 9.96
N THR A 39 -12.69 7.73 9.99
CA THR A 39 -12.86 6.65 10.98
C THR A 39 -12.44 7.09 12.38
N ALA A 40 -11.44 7.96 12.48
CA ALA A 40 -10.98 8.51 13.75
C ALA A 40 -11.85 9.66 14.28
N GLY A 41 -12.97 9.98 13.61
CA GLY A 41 -13.99 10.92 14.09
C GLY A 41 -13.87 12.36 13.56
N PHE A 42 -13.28 12.58 12.39
CA PHE A 42 -13.20 13.90 11.76
C PHE A 42 -14.08 13.99 10.51
N LYS A 43 -14.70 15.15 10.27
CA LYS A 43 -15.37 15.45 8.99
C LYS A 43 -14.33 15.86 7.95
N VAL A 44 -14.26 15.13 6.84
CA VAL A 44 -13.25 15.28 5.81
C VAL A 44 -13.86 15.71 4.49
N TYR A 45 -13.29 16.72 3.84
CA TYR A 45 -13.51 17.00 2.42
C TYR A 45 -12.40 16.34 1.60
N LEU A 46 -12.75 15.40 0.70
CA LEU A 46 -11.81 14.78 -0.23
C LEU A 46 -11.98 15.43 -1.61
N VAL A 47 -11.05 16.29 -2.00
CA VAL A 47 -11.10 17.09 -3.23
C VAL A 47 -10.20 16.46 -4.30
N ASP A 48 -10.71 16.25 -5.51
CA ASP A 48 -9.90 15.80 -6.65
C ASP A 48 -10.24 16.59 -7.92
N ARG A 49 -9.18 16.98 -8.66
CA ARG A 49 -9.28 17.67 -9.95
C ARG A 49 -9.88 16.78 -11.04
N ALA A 50 -9.65 15.47 -10.95
CA ALA A 50 -10.17 14.46 -11.86
C ALA A 50 -11.67 14.19 -11.57
N PRO A 51 -12.43 13.72 -12.56
CA PRO A 51 -13.86 13.42 -12.39
C PRO A 51 -14.14 12.22 -11.46
N THR A 52 -13.12 11.54 -10.95
CA THR A 52 -13.20 10.38 -10.07
C THR A 52 -11.92 10.28 -9.25
N ILE A 53 -12.00 9.63 -8.10
CA ILE A 53 -10.82 9.21 -7.32
C ILE A 53 -10.14 7.98 -7.96
N GLY A 54 -8.91 7.66 -7.51
CA GLY A 54 -8.12 6.48 -7.88
C GLY A 54 -6.68 6.79 -8.33
N GLY A 55 -6.43 7.99 -8.86
CA GLY A 55 -5.11 8.41 -9.32
C GLY A 55 -4.43 7.41 -10.27
N HIS A 56 -3.10 7.31 -10.21
CA HIS A 56 -2.35 6.38 -11.07
C HIS A 56 -2.47 4.92 -10.67
N MET A 57 -2.80 4.59 -9.41
CA MET A 57 -2.95 3.20 -8.98
C MET A 57 -4.12 2.51 -9.70
N ALA A 58 -5.18 3.25 -10.00
CA ALA A 58 -6.31 2.79 -10.81
C ALA A 58 -5.92 2.43 -12.26
N GLN A 59 -4.83 2.99 -12.79
CA GLN A 59 -4.34 2.70 -14.14
C GLN A 59 -3.47 1.45 -14.22
N LEU A 60 -2.93 0.97 -13.09
CA LEU A 60 -2.06 -0.21 -13.06
C LEU A 60 -2.87 -1.49 -13.24
N ASP A 61 -2.28 -2.52 -13.86
CA ASP A 61 -2.90 -3.84 -13.89
C ASP A 61 -2.71 -4.58 -12.54
N LYS A 62 -1.44 -4.85 -12.19
CA LYS A 62 -1.04 -5.44 -10.90
C LYS A 62 -0.09 -4.54 -10.10
N THR A 63 0.12 -4.87 -8.83
CA THR A 63 1.12 -4.20 -7.98
C THR A 63 2.24 -5.15 -7.54
N PHE A 64 3.50 -4.74 -7.67
CA PHE A 64 4.67 -5.49 -7.17
C PHE A 64 4.80 -5.35 -5.65
N PRO A 65 5.36 -6.30 -4.88
CA PRO A 65 5.91 -7.57 -5.33
C PRO A 65 4.89 -8.72 -5.28
N SER A 66 3.68 -8.48 -4.78
CA SER A 66 2.64 -9.51 -4.61
C SER A 66 1.96 -9.90 -5.92
N ASN A 67 2.02 -9.05 -6.95
CA ASN A 67 1.25 -9.15 -8.19
C ASN A 67 -0.28 -9.16 -7.96
N ASP A 68 -0.75 -8.57 -6.87
CA ASP A 68 -2.18 -8.36 -6.65
C ASP A 68 -2.76 -7.46 -7.74
N CYS A 69 -3.99 -7.76 -8.16
CA CYS A 69 -4.77 -6.89 -9.04
C CYS A 69 -4.95 -5.50 -8.40
N SER A 70 -4.42 -4.46 -9.04
CA SER A 70 -4.39 -3.10 -8.48
C SER A 70 -5.80 -2.59 -8.18
N MET A 71 -6.66 -2.60 -9.19
CA MET A 71 -8.06 -2.17 -9.05
C MET A 71 -8.82 -3.01 -8.02
N CYS A 72 -8.54 -4.32 -7.93
CA CYS A 72 -9.28 -5.22 -7.05
C CYS A 72 -9.01 -4.97 -5.56
N ILE A 73 -7.82 -4.45 -5.24
CA ILE A 73 -7.47 -4.07 -3.86
C ILE A 73 -7.81 -2.60 -3.60
N GLU A 74 -7.82 -1.75 -4.64
CA GLU A 74 -8.13 -0.33 -4.52
C GLU A 74 -9.64 -0.02 -4.47
N SER A 75 -10.45 -0.70 -5.29
CA SER A 75 -11.89 -0.43 -5.40
C SER A 75 -12.66 -0.54 -4.09
N PRO A 76 -12.36 -1.48 -3.15
CA PRO A 76 -12.99 -1.49 -1.84
C PRO A 76 -12.82 -0.16 -1.10
N LYS A 77 -11.65 0.48 -1.21
CA LYS A 77 -11.39 1.78 -0.57
C LYS A 77 -12.16 2.92 -1.22
N PHE A 78 -12.40 2.86 -2.54
CA PHE A 78 -13.25 3.85 -3.21
C PHE A 78 -14.67 3.79 -2.65
N VAL A 79 -15.21 2.58 -2.51
CA VAL A 79 -16.57 2.37 -2.01
C VAL A 79 -16.65 2.72 -0.52
N GLU A 80 -15.65 2.36 0.26
CA GLU A 80 -15.52 2.75 1.67
C GLU A 80 -15.55 4.28 1.79
N CYS A 81 -14.75 5.02 1.01
CA CYS A 81 -14.77 6.49 0.98
C CYS A 81 -16.15 7.04 0.64
N ASN A 82 -16.79 6.51 -0.41
CA ASN A 82 -18.08 6.99 -0.88
C ASN A 82 -19.22 6.75 0.13
N ARG A 83 -19.12 5.67 0.91
CA ARG A 83 -20.12 5.29 1.92
C ARG A 83 -19.81 5.83 3.31
N HIS A 84 -18.64 6.42 3.52
CA HIS A 84 -18.22 6.87 4.82
C HIS A 84 -19.02 8.13 5.25
N PRO A 85 -19.73 8.12 6.40
CA PRO A 85 -20.62 9.22 6.79
C PRO A 85 -19.89 10.55 7.06
N ASN A 86 -18.59 10.48 7.32
CA ASN A 86 -17.73 11.63 7.61
C ASN A 86 -16.86 12.08 6.43
N ILE A 87 -17.00 11.51 5.24
CA ILE A 87 -16.22 11.90 4.07
C ILE A 87 -17.15 12.49 3.02
N GLU A 88 -16.89 13.74 2.64
CA GLU A 88 -17.57 14.42 1.56
C GLU A 88 -16.62 14.51 0.36
N MET A 89 -16.93 13.78 -0.72
CA MET A 89 -16.10 13.75 -1.91
C MET A 89 -16.49 14.87 -2.88
N MET A 90 -15.53 15.71 -3.24
CA MET A 90 -15.67 16.82 -4.18
C MET A 90 -14.77 16.56 -5.38
N THR A 91 -15.24 15.69 -6.27
CA THR A 91 -14.54 15.35 -7.52
C THR A 91 -14.80 16.39 -8.61
N TYR A 92 -13.96 16.41 -9.63
CA TYR A 92 -13.96 17.42 -10.69
C TYR A 92 -13.89 18.85 -10.16
N SER A 93 -13.16 19.03 -9.05
CA SER A 93 -13.06 20.28 -8.31
C SER A 93 -11.59 20.61 -8.02
N GLU A 94 -11.21 21.87 -8.14
CA GLU A 94 -9.84 22.34 -7.90
C GLU A 94 -9.81 23.39 -6.82
N VAL A 95 -8.73 23.43 -6.04
CA VAL A 95 -8.51 24.50 -5.06
C VAL A 95 -8.00 25.73 -5.80
N GLU A 96 -8.76 26.83 -5.73
CA GLU A 96 -8.40 28.11 -6.35
C GLU A 96 -7.61 28.99 -5.39
N LYS A 97 -7.97 28.98 -4.10
CA LYS A 97 -7.39 29.88 -3.09
C LYS A 97 -7.44 29.28 -1.68
N VAL A 98 -6.38 29.46 -0.90
CA VAL A 98 -6.32 29.07 0.52
C VAL A 98 -5.89 30.24 1.39
N GLU A 99 -6.78 30.67 2.27
CA GLU A 99 -6.57 31.77 3.21
C GLU A 99 -6.64 31.29 4.66
N GLY A 100 -6.05 32.05 5.57
CA GLY A 100 -6.05 31.73 7.01
C GLY A 100 -4.84 30.93 7.46
N GLN A 101 -4.96 30.30 8.63
CA GLN A 101 -3.87 29.67 9.37
C GLN A 101 -4.32 28.33 9.98
N ALA A 102 -3.36 27.56 10.51
CA ALA A 102 -3.62 26.29 11.18
C ALA A 102 -4.80 26.40 12.18
N GLY A 103 -5.78 25.50 12.05
CA GLY A 103 -7.01 25.48 12.83
C GLY A 103 -8.17 26.28 12.21
N ALA A 104 -7.93 27.20 11.26
CA ALA A 104 -8.97 28.03 10.66
C ALA A 104 -8.57 28.49 9.24
N PHE A 105 -8.59 27.55 8.29
CA PHE A 105 -8.45 27.86 6.87
C PHE A 105 -9.80 28.12 6.22
N LYS A 106 -9.81 29.07 5.29
CA LYS A 106 -10.88 29.29 4.32
C LYS A 106 -10.37 28.89 2.95
N VAL A 107 -11.02 27.92 2.32
CA VAL A 107 -10.62 27.37 1.02
C VAL A 107 -11.70 27.66 -0.01
N THR A 108 -11.32 28.26 -1.14
CA THR A 108 -12.20 28.45 -2.30
C THR A 108 -11.93 27.34 -3.30
N LEU A 109 -12.97 26.59 -3.63
CA LEU A 109 -12.97 25.51 -4.60
C LEU A 109 -13.68 25.95 -5.87
N LEU A 110 -13.12 25.59 -7.03
CA LEU A 110 -13.76 25.72 -8.33
C LEU A 110 -14.26 24.34 -8.76
N LYS A 111 -15.57 24.11 -8.66
CA LYS A 111 -16.23 22.92 -9.18
C LYS A 111 -16.47 23.09 -10.68
N LYS A 112 -15.84 22.25 -11.50
CA LYS A 112 -15.98 22.29 -12.96
C LYS A 112 -17.35 21.74 -13.39
N PRO A 113 -17.94 22.26 -14.47
CA PRO A 113 -19.23 21.76 -14.95
C PRO A 113 -19.05 20.38 -15.58
N ARG A 114 -19.66 19.35 -15.00
CA ARG A 114 -19.74 18.01 -15.63
C ARG A 114 -20.66 18.01 -16.85
N TYR A 115 -21.55 19.00 -16.92
CA TYR A 115 -22.74 19.08 -17.77
C TYR A 115 -23.75 17.96 -17.48
N ILE A 116 -23.69 17.42 -16.26
CA ILE A 116 -24.50 16.30 -15.76
C ILE A 116 -24.99 16.67 -14.36
N GLN A 117 -26.30 16.62 -14.15
CA GLN A 117 -26.95 16.71 -12.85
C GLN A 117 -26.72 15.39 -12.12
N GLU A 118 -25.79 15.40 -11.15
CA GLU A 118 -25.25 14.21 -10.49
C GLU A 118 -26.31 13.42 -9.71
N ASP A 119 -27.30 14.12 -9.15
CA ASP A 119 -28.45 13.59 -8.40
C ASP A 119 -29.43 12.80 -9.28
N LYS A 120 -29.57 13.19 -10.56
CA LYS A 120 -30.46 12.52 -11.53
C LYS A 120 -29.78 11.45 -12.36
N CYS A 121 -28.46 11.48 -12.43
CA CYS A 121 -27.71 10.57 -13.28
C CYS A 121 -27.62 9.18 -12.65
N THR A 122 -27.96 8.12 -13.39
CA THR A 122 -27.85 6.72 -12.92
C THR A 122 -26.55 6.04 -13.32
N GLY A 123 -25.69 6.70 -14.10
CA GLY A 123 -24.45 6.08 -14.61
C GLY A 123 -24.67 5.01 -15.70
N CYS A 124 -25.87 4.91 -16.30
CA CYS A 124 -26.23 3.84 -17.24
C CYS A 124 -25.55 3.85 -18.61
N THR A 125 -24.71 4.85 -18.89
CA THR A 125 -23.92 5.02 -20.14
C THR A 125 -24.65 5.01 -21.48
N VAL A 126 -25.99 4.97 -21.54
CA VAL A 126 -26.75 5.04 -22.81
C VAL A 126 -26.36 6.28 -23.63
N CYS A 127 -26.14 7.42 -22.97
CA CYS A 127 -25.70 8.65 -23.63
C CYS A 127 -24.31 8.56 -24.29
N VAL A 128 -23.44 7.66 -23.82
CA VAL A 128 -22.10 7.39 -24.34
C VAL A 128 -22.21 6.68 -25.69
N GLU A 129 -23.06 5.65 -25.77
CA GLU A 129 -23.28 4.84 -26.99
C GLU A 129 -23.69 5.68 -28.20
N TYR A 130 -24.57 6.66 -27.98
CA TYR A 130 -25.12 7.51 -29.05
C TYR A 130 -24.24 8.73 -29.39
N CYS A 131 -23.15 8.97 -28.66
CA CYS A 131 -22.28 10.10 -28.94
C CYS A 131 -21.50 9.87 -30.26
N PRO A 132 -21.62 10.76 -31.27
CA PRO A 132 -20.92 10.59 -32.54
C PRO A 132 -19.44 11.00 -32.48
N VAL A 133 -19.06 11.79 -31.47
CA VAL A 133 -17.70 12.30 -31.30
C VAL A 133 -16.82 11.23 -30.68
N THR A 134 -15.64 11.03 -31.26
CA THR A 134 -14.58 10.22 -30.66
C THR A 134 -13.48 11.13 -30.10
N TYR A 135 -12.90 10.70 -28.98
CA TYR A 135 -11.96 11.44 -28.13
C TYR A 135 -10.79 10.52 -27.77
N PRO A 136 -9.53 10.97 -27.80
CA PRO A 136 -8.41 10.14 -27.34
C PRO A 136 -8.55 9.80 -25.86
N ASP A 137 -8.58 8.51 -25.52
CA ASP A 137 -8.83 8.07 -24.14
C ASP A 137 -7.61 8.31 -23.24
N GLN A 138 -7.64 9.43 -22.51
CA GLN A 138 -6.57 9.83 -21.60
C GLN A 138 -6.26 8.77 -20.53
N PHE A 139 -7.27 8.07 -20.01
CA PHE A 139 -7.07 7.03 -18.99
C PHE A 139 -6.26 5.85 -19.56
N ASN A 140 -6.54 5.50 -20.81
CA ASN A 140 -5.82 4.47 -21.58
C ASN A 140 -4.63 5.01 -22.38
N GLN A 141 -4.01 6.10 -21.93
CA GLN A 141 -2.79 6.68 -22.52
C GLN A 141 -2.95 7.04 -24.01
N GLU A 142 -4.15 7.44 -24.42
CA GLU A 142 -4.50 7.79 -25.80
C GLU A 142 -4.37 6.62 -26.82
N ILE A 143 -4.14 5.39 -26.33
CA ILE A 143 -4.03 4.19 -27.18
C ILE A 143 -5.40 3.81 -27.77
N SER A 144 -6.46 3.95 -26.98
CA SER A 144 -7.85 3.76 -27.40
C SER A 144 -8.59 5.09 -27.57
N ARG A 145 -9.81 5.01 -28.10
CA ARG A 145 -10.73 6.14 -28.23
C ARG A 145 -11.89 6.00 -27.26
N ASN A 146 -12.28 7.09 -26.63
CA ASN A 146 -13.50 7.26 -25.88
C ASN A 146 -14.50 8.17 -26.64
N LYS A 147 -15.62 8.50 -26.01
CA LYS A 147 -16.63 9.43 -26.52
C LYS A 147 -16.54 10.77 -25.81
N ALA A 148 -17.06 11.85 -26.40
CA ALA A 148 -17.03 13.16 -25.74
C ALA A 148 -17.80 13.18 -24.40
N ILE A 149 -18.89 12.41 -24.29
CA ILE A 149 -19.52 12.09 -23.00
C ILE A 149 -19.13 10.66 -22.61
N HIS A 150 -18.48 10.48 -21.47
CA HIS A 150 -18.03 9.15 -21.02
C HIS A 150 -17.80 9.10 -19.49
N ILE A 151 -17.70 7.89 -18.96
CA ILE A 151 -17.18 7.62 -17.61
C ILE A 151 -15.67 7.45 -17.71
N TYR A 152 -14.91 8.05 -16.79
CA TYR A 152 -13.45 8.11 -16.85
C TYR A 152 -12.77 6.73 -16.88
N PHE A 153 -13.22 5.78 -16.06
CA PHE A 153 -12.89 4.36 -16.16
C PHE A 153 -14.02 3.51 -15.55
N ALA A 154 -14.03 2.21 -15.81
CA ALA A 154 -15.20 1.38 -15.56
C ALA A 154 -15.62 1.22 -14.08
N GLN A 155 -14.69 1.36 -13.13
CA GLN A 155 -14.94 1.30 -11.68
C GLN A 155 -14.84 2.69 -11.01
N ALA A 156 -14.99 3.77 -11.78
CA ALA A 156 -14.88 5.13 -11.29
C ALA A 156 -15.87 5.42 -10.16
N ILE A 157 -15.42 6.19 -9.16
CA ILE A 157 -16.25 6.69 -8.07
C ILE A 157 -16.07 8.22 -7.96
N PRO A 158 -17.14 9.00 -8.15
CA PRO A 158 -18.51 8.57 -8.46
C PRO A 158 -18.62 8.01 -9.91
N LEU A 159 -19.51 7.03 -10.13
CA LEU A 159 -19.72 6.42 -11.47
C LEU A 159 -20.63 7.31 -12.32
N LYS A 160 -20.17 8.53 -12.57
CA LYS A 160 -20.93 9.56 -13.28
C LYS A 160 -20.18 9.95 -14.55
N PRO A 161 -20.85 10.03 -15.71
CA PRO A 161 -20.22 10.57 -16.90
C PRO A 161 -19.92 12.05 -16.72
N TYR A 162 -19.04 12.56 -17.56
CA TYR A 162 -18.81 13.99 -17.75
C TYR A 162 -18.68 14.27 -19.25
N ILE A 163 -18.88 15.52 -19.65
CA ILE A 163 -18.76 15.94 -21.05
C ILE A 163 -17.44 16.70 -21.25
N ASP A 164 -16.58 16.14 -22.09
CA ASP A 164 -15.31 16.73 -22.50
C ASP A 164 -15.49 17.90 -23.50
N GLN A 165 -14.50 18.79 -23.55
CA GLN A 165 -14.47 19.96 -24.42
C GLN A 165 -14.47 19.62 -25.92
N SER A 166 -14.16 18.37 -26.30
CA SER A 166 -14.33 17.86 -27.67
C SER A 166 -15.78 17.81 -28.15
N CYS A 167 -16.77 17.94 -27.25
CA CYS A 167 -18.20 17.92 -27.57
C CYS A 167 -18.61 19.00 -28.58
N LEU A 168 -19.31 18.60 -29.65
CA LEU A 168 -19.81 19.51 -30.69
C LEU A 168 -20.90 20.49 -30.19
N TYR A 169 -21.60 20.16 -29.11
CA TYR A 169 -22.52 21.11 -28.47
C TYR A 169 -21.75 22.23 -27.77
N LEU A 170 -20.73 21.88 -26.98
CA LEU A 170 -19.95 22.86 -26.21
C LEU A 170 -19.13 23.78 -27.13
N LYS A 171 -18.67 23.26 -28.27
CA LYS A 171 -17.94 24.05 -29.27
C LYS A 171 -18.85 24.99 -30.06
N ASP A 172 -19.87 24.44 -30.72
CA ASP A 172 -20.61 25.14 -31.77
C ASP A 172 -22.14 25.00 -31.64
N ASN A 173 -22.67 24.44 -30.54
CA ASN A 173 -24.10 24.18 -30.33
C ASN A 173 -24.76 23.28 -31.41
N LYS A 174 -24.01 22.34 -31.99
CA LYS A 174 -24.45 21.55 -33.17
C LYS A 174 -25.08 20.19 -32.87
N CYS A 175 -24.92 19.60 -31.68
CA CYS A 175 -25.33 18.20 -31.41
C CYS A 175 -25.97 18.01 -30.04
N GLY A 176 -27.23 17.58 -29.97
CA GLY A 176 -27.97 17.34 -28.72
C GLY A 176 -28.35 15.88 -28.44
N ILE A 177 -27.83 14.93 -29.21
CA ILE A 177 -28.31 13.53 -29.23
C ILE A 177 -28.27 12.89 -27.83
N CYS A 178 -27.16 13.04 -27.11
CA CYS A 178 -26.99 12.45 -25.78
C CYS A 178 -28.08 12.93 -24.80
N LYS A 179 -28.52 14.20 -24.91
CA LYS A 179 -29.60 14.76 -24.09
C LYS A 179 -30.94 14.13 -24.45
N SER A 180 -31.23 13.95 -25.74
CA SER A 180 -32.47 13.33 -26.21
C SER A 180 -32.64 11.86 -25.80
N VAL A 181 -31.54 11.10 -25.69
CA VAL A 181 -31.59 9.67 -25.28
C VAL A 181 -31.50 9.48 -23.76
N CYS A 182 -31.22 10.54 -22.99
CA CYS A 182 -31.08 10.47 -21.54
C CYS A 182 -32.46 10.36 -20.86
N LYS A 183 -32.86 9.13 -20.50
CA LYS A 183 -34.17 8.85 -19.88
C LYS A 183 -34.42 9.60 -18.56
N THR A 184 -33.37 9.92 -17.80
CA THR A 184 -33.50 10.65 -16.53
C THR A 184 -33.34 12.16 -16.67
N ASN A 185 -33.16 12.67 -17.90
CA ASN A 185 -32.97 14.09 -18.20
C ASN A 185 -31.83 14.73 -17.36
N ALA A 186 -30.77 13.98 -17.10
CA ALA A 186 -29.65 14.43 -16.27
C ALA A 186 -28.67 15.36 -17.01
N ILE A 187 -28.72 15.45 -18.34
CA ILE A 187 -27.75 16.24 -19.12
C ILE A 187 -28.15 17.71 -19.19
N ASP A 188 -27.27 18.58 -18.71
CA ASP A 188 -27.44 20.03 -18.70
C ASP A 188 -26.21 20.76 -19.23
N PHE A 189 -26.26 21.14 -20.51
CA PHE A 189 -25.18 21.87 -21.17
C PHE A 189 -25.02 23.31 -20.68
N ASN A 190 -25.99 23.86 -19.95
CA ASN A 190 -25.91 25.22 -19.42
C ASN A 190 -25.25 25.27 -18.03
N GLN A 191 -24.81 24.13 -17.49
CA GLN A 191 -24.09 24.08 -16.23
C GLN A 191 -22.80 24.91 -16.34
N THR A 192 -22.61 25.85 -15.42
CA THR A 192 -21.40 26.67 -15.32
C THR A 192 -20.50 26.19 -14.19
N ALA A 193 -19.23 26.61 -14.21
CA ALA A 193 -18.36 26.39 -13.07
C ALA A 193 -18.91 27.10 -11.82
N GLU A 194 -18.79 26.45 -10.67
CA GLU A 194 -19.31 26.93 -9.39
C GLU A 194 -18.15 27.18 -8.43
N LYS A 195 -18.20 28.31 -7.72
CA LYS A 195 -17.26 28.59 -6.62
C LYS A 195 -17.90 28.16 -5.32
N VAL A 196 -17.26 27.23 -4.63
CA VAL A 196 -17.69 26.71 -3.33
C VAL A 196 -16.66 27.12 -2.29
N GLU A 197 -17.09 27.80 -1.24
CA GLU A 197 -16.22 28.13 -0.11
C GLU A 197 -16.42 27.12 1.01
N VAL A 198 -15.33 26.57 1.54
CA VAL A 198 -15.35 25.67 2.69
C VAL A 198 -14.33 26.09 3.73
N ARG A 199 -14.61 25.78 5.00
CA ARG A 199 -13.74 26.09 6.14
C ARG A 199 -13.22 24.81 6.77
N VAL A 200 -11.91 24.71 6.94
CA VAL A 200 -11.25 23.51 7.50
C VAL A 200 -10.18 23.88 8.53
N GLY A 201 -9.87 22.95 9.43
CA GLY A 201 -8.83 23.12 10.44
C GLY A 201 -7.43 22.77 9.94
N ALA A 202 -7.32 21.78 9.04
CA ALA A 202 -6.06 21.34 8.45
C ALA A 202 -6.23 20.92 6.99
N ILE A 203 -5.12 20.88 6.26
CA ILE A 203 -5.08 20.47 4.86
C ILE A 203 -4.00 19.39 4.68
N ILE A 204 -4.31 18.32 3.94
CA ILE A 204 -3.33 17.32 3.49
C ILE A 204 -3.23 17.40 1.97
N LEU A 205 -2.01 17.61 1.47
CA LEU A 205 -1.68 17.61 0.05
C LEU A 205 -1.23 16.22 -0.37
N ALA A 206 -2.05 15.56 -1.20
CA ALA A 206 -1.76 14.27 -1.81
C ALA A 206 -1.95 14.30 -3.35
N PRO A 207 -1.46 15.32 -4.08
CA PRO A 207 -1.75 15.50 -5.51
C PRO A 207 -1.10 14.43 -6.41
N GLY A 208 -0.17 13.62 -5.89
CA GLY A 208 0.52 12.58 -6.63
C GLY A 208 1.76 13.08 -7.36
N PHE A 209 1.95 12.59 -8.58
CA PHE A 209 3.10 12.84 -9.46
C PHE A 209 2.61 12.80 -10.91
N GLU A 210 3.48 13.11 -11.88
CA GLU A 210 3.26 12.80 -13.30
C GLU A 210 4.36 11.89 -13.85
N PRO A 211 4.04 10.89 -14.71
CA PRO A 211 5.05 10.14 -15.43
C PRO A 211 5.89 11.08 -16.30
N PHE A 212 7.20 10.82 -16.39
CA PHE A 212 8.12 11.64 -17.17
C PHE A 212 7.66 11.84 -18.62
N ASP A 213 7.63 13.10 -19.09
CA ASP A 213 7.31 13.40 -20.49
C ASP A 213 8.49 13.12 -21.43
N ARG A 214 8.52 11.90 -21.95
CA ARG A 214 9.36 11.44 -23.05
C ARG A 214 9.41 12.32 -24.32
N ARG A 215 8.42 13.20 -24.60
CA ARG A 215 8.48 14.15 -25.74
C ARG A 215 9.64 15.13 -25.61
N LEU A 216 10.21 15.25 -24.42
CA LEU A 216 11.40 16.05 -24.15
C LEU A 216 12.70 15.39 -24.69
N ARG A 217 12.62 14.16 -25.21
CA ARG A 217 13.76 13.33 -25.63
C ARG A 217 13.50 12.65 -26.97
N ASP A 218 13.98 13.26 -28.05
CA ASP A 218 13.83 12.73 -29.42
C ASP A 218 14.56 11.40 -29.63
N ASP A 219 15.63 11.13 -28.88
CA ASP A 219 16.45 9.92 -28.98
C ASP A 219 15.74 8.63 -28.54
N TYR A 220 14.55 8.75 -27.94
CA TYR A 220 13.70 7.60 -27.65
C TYR A 220 12.70 7.29 -28.77
N HIS A 221 12.51 8.18 -29.75
CA HIS A 221 11.57 8.03 -30.86
C HIS A 221 10.12 7.68 -30.44
N TYR A 222 9.72 8.09 -29.24
CA TYR A 222 8.37 7.84 -28.74
C TYR A 222 7.35 8.72 -29.46
N GLY A 223 6.26 8.14 -29.93
CA GLY A 223 5.25 8.82 -30.76
C GLY A 223 5.63 8.88 -32.25
N GLU A 224 6.90 8.70 -32.58
CA GLU A 224 7.38 8.47 -33.96
C GLU A 224 7.31 6.98 -34.32
N TYR A 225 7.83 6.11 -33.45
CA TYR A 225 7.83 4.67 -33.64
C TYR A 225 6.66 4.03 -32.89
N ALA A 226 5.68 3.50 -33.63
CA ALA A 226 4.47 2.90 -33.07
C ALA A 226 4.69 1.74 -32.08
N ASN A 227 5.86 1.08 -32.14
CA ASN A 227 6.22 -0.04 -31.27
C ASN A 227 7.15 0.37 -30.11
N VAL A 228 7.37 1.67 -29.91
CA VAL A 228 7.99 2.21 -28.69
C VAL A 228 6.88 2.72 -27.79
N VAL A 229 6.73 2.11 -26.63
CA VAL A 229 5.66 2.41 -25.65
C VAL A 229 6.28 2.79 -24.30
N THR A 230 5.56 3.52 -23.46
CA THR A 230 5.99 3.76 -22.07
C THR A 230 5.63 2.57 -21.18
N SER A 231 6.21 2.52 -19.99
CA SER A 231 5.78 1.56 -18.96
C SER A 231 4.32 1.78 -18.55
N MET A 232 3.77 3.01 -18.60
CA MET A 232 2.35 3.26 -18.33
C MET A 232 1.45 2.79 -19.47
N ASP A 233 1.87 2.96 -20.72
CA ASP A 233 1.19 2.38 -21.89
C ASP A 233 1.11 0.86 -21.73
N TYR A 234 2.24 0.24 -21.34
CA TYR A 234 2.32 -1.19 -21.11
C TYR A 234 1.43 -1.67 -19.96
N GLU A 235 1.26 -0.89 -18.88
CA GLU A 235 0.25 -1.18 -17.84
C GLU A 235 -1.16 -1.23 -18.43
N ARG A 236 -1.50 -0.30 -19.32
CA ARG A 236 -2.80 -0.30 -19.98
C ARG A 236 -2.95 -1.48 -20.93
N LEU A 237 -1.92 -1.84 -21.69
CA LEU A 237 -1.93 -3.03 -22.56
C LEU A 237 -2.16 -4.33 -21.77
N LEU A 238 -1.50 -4.47 -20.61
CA LEU A 238 -1.67 -5.62 -19.71
C LEU A 238 -3.07 -5.68 -19.07
N CYS A 239 -3.70 -4.53 -18.84
CA CYS A 239 -4.91 -4.47 -18.06
C CYS A 239 -6.12 -5.05 -18.79
N ALA A 240 -6.91 -5.86 -18.09
CA ALA A 240 -8.18 -6.42 -18.58
C ALA A 240 -9.24 -5.37 -18.98
N THR A 241 -9.10 -4.12 -18.49
CA THR A 241 -9.95 -2.96 -18.88
C THR A 241 -9.21 -1.98 -19.81
N GLY A 242 -8.06 -2.41 -20.31
CA GLY A 242 -7.24 -1.67 -21.25
C GLY A 242 -7.75 -1.72 -22.69
N PRO A 243 -7.03 -1.07 -23.61
CA PRO A 243 -7.43 -0.92 -25.01
C PRO A 243 -7.62 -2.25 -25.76
N TYR A 244 -6.93 -3.32 -25.34
CA TYR A 244 -6.98 -4.64 -25.97
C TYR A 244 -7.42 -5.74 -24.99
N GLU A 245 -8.19 -5.39 -23.95
CA GLU A 245 -8.80 -6.35 -23.00
C GLU A 245 -7.80 -7.32 -22.34
N GLY A 246 -6.59 -6.84 -22.07
CA GLY A 246 -5.49 -7.59 -21.46
C GLY A 246 -4.61 -8.37 -22.44
N GLU A 247 -4.82 -8.21 -23.76
CA GLU A 247 -3.89 -8.74 -24.75
C GLU A 247 -2.75 -7.75 -25.04
N ILE A 248 -1.51 -8.23 -24.92
CA ILE A 248 -0.33 -7.43 -25.23
C ILE A 248 -0.16 -7.39 -26.75
N LEU A 249 -0.73 -6.39 -27.41
CA LEU A 249 -0.69 -6.23 -28.87
C LEU A 249 0.10 -4.98 -29.29
N ARG A 250 0.84 -5.12 -30.38
CA ARG A 250 1.50 -3.99 -31.06
C ARG A 250 0.47 -3.13 -31.77
N ALA A 251 0.53 -1.82 -31.56
CA ALA A 251 -0.34 -0.86 -32.24
C ALA A 251 -0.10 -0.82 -33.76
N SER A 252 1.08 -1.22 -34.24
CA SER A 252 1.42 -1.19 -35.67
C SER A 252 0.64 -2.19 -36.54
N ASP A 253 0.35 -3.37 -35.99
CA ASP A 253 -0.12 -4.53 -36.77
C ASP A 253 -1.02 -5.50 -35.99
N GLY A 254 -1.33 -5.20 -34.72
CA GLY A 254 -2.25 -6.00 -33.90
C GLY A 254 -1.71 -7.37 -33.49
N LYS A 255 -0.40 -7.62 -33.62
CA LYS A 255 0.23 -8.90 -33.26
C LYS A 255 0.85 -8.84 -31.86
N HIS A 256 0.95 -10.00 -31.21
CA HIS A 256 1.70 -10.15 -29.97
C HIS A 256 3.21 -9.96 -30.21
N PRO A 257 3.90 -9.11 -29.43
CA PRO A 257 5.35 -8.99 -29.50
C PRO A 257 6.00 -10.18 -28.78
N ARG A 258 6.93 -10.88 -29.45
CA ARG A 258 7.68 -12.00 -28.87
C ARG A 258 9.04 -11.58 -28.31
N ARG A 259 9.65 -10.54 -28.88
CA ARG A 259 10.91 -9.95 -28.41
C ARG A 259 10.65 -8.56 -27.85
N ILE A 260 10.80 -8.40 -26.54
CA ILE A 260 10.50 -7.13 -25.85
C ILE A 260 11.72 -6.63 -25.08
N ALA A 261 12.04 -5.35 -25.26
CA ALA A 261 13.12 -4.68 -24.54
C ALA A 261 12.56 -3.64 -23.56
N TRP A 262 13.07 -3.60 -22.33
CA TRP A 262 12.83 -2.52 -21.37
C TRP A 262 14.09 -1.67 -21.22
N ILE A 263 13.94 -0.35 -21.35
CA ILE A 263 15.03 0.61 -21.09
C ILE A 263 14.76 1.30 -19.75
N GLN A 264 15.65 1.09 -18.77
CA GLN A 264 15.54 1.68 -17.44
C GLN A 264 16.00 3.13 -17.38
N CYS A 265 15.59 3.82 -16.31
CA CYS A 265 16.03 5.18 -15.98
C CYS A 265 15.71 6.21 -17.08
N VAL A 266 14.57 6.05 -17.77
CA VAL A 266 14.09 7.04 -18.74
C VAL A 266 13.54 8.24 -17.95
N GLY A 267 14.13 9.42 -18.14
CA GLY A 267 13.76 10.62 -17.37
C GLY A 267 14.28 10.64 -15.93
N SER A 268 15.30 9.83 -15.60
CA SER A 268 15.83 9.72 -14.24
C SER A 268 17.32 9.41 -14.25
N ARG A 269 18.03 9.81 -13.19
CA ARG A 269 19.47 9.57 -12.98
C ARG A 269 20.33 10.12 -14.13
N ARG A 270 19.93 11.25 -14.72
CA ARG A 270 20.67 11.95 -15.78
C ARG A 270 20.68 13.46 -15.52
N VAL A 271 21.72 14.14 -16.00
CA VAL A 271 21.87 15.60 -15.92
C VAL A 271 21.77 16.27 -17.28
N THR A 272 21.36 15.51 -18.29
CA THR A 272 21.06 16.05 -19.62
C THR A 272 19.88 17.01 -19.51
N PRO A 273 19.88 18.14 -20.27
CA PRO A 273 18.75 19.06 -20.27
C PRO A 273 17.42 18.32 -20.51
N GLY A 274 16.42 18.59 -19.67
CA GLY A 274 15.11 17.94 -19.71
C GLY A 274 14.99 16.64 -18.93
N ASP A 275 16.09 16.03 -18.44
CA ASP A 275 16.05 14.86 -17.55
C ASP A 275 16.11 15.25 -16.07
N ASN A 276 15.81 14.27 -15.20
CA ASN A 276 15.93 14.42 -13.76
C ASN A 276 17.19 13.77 -13.20
N SER A 277 17.85 14.49 -12.29
CA SER A 277 19.09 14.07 -11.65
C SER A 277 18.88 12.91 -10.66
N TYR A 278 17.68 12.80 -10.09
CA TYR A 278 17.33 11.84 -9.05
C TYR A 278 16.84 10.49 -9.58
N CYS A 279 16.70 9.51 -8.68
CA CYS A 279 16.14 8.20 -8.99
C CYS A 279 14.66 8.12 -8.66
N SER A 280 13.85 7.63 -9.60
CA SER A 280 12.40 7.49 -9.40
C SER A 280 11.95 6.34 -8.48
N ALA A 281 12.88 5.61 -7.87
CA ALA A 281 12.70 4.54 -6.87
C ALA A 281 11.87 3.29 -7.27
N VAL A 282 10.89 3.41 -8.19
CA VAL A 282 9.93 2.34 -8.51
C VAL A 282 10.21 1.61 -9.83
N CYS A 283 11.00 2.19 -10.73
CA CYS A 283 11.11 1.75 -12.12
C CYS A 283 11.70 0.36 -12.32
N CYS A 284 12.73 0.01 -11.54
CA CYS A 284 13.30 -1.33 -11.58
C CYS A 284 12.25 -2.39 -11.21
N THR A 285 11.43 -2.13 -10.19
CA THR A 285 10.52 -3.13 -9.62
C THR A 285 9.22 -3.26 -10.42
N TYR A 286 8.64 -2.16 -10.93
CA TYR A 286 7.51 -2.32 -11.86
C TYR A 286 7.94 -3.01 -13.16
N THR A 287 9.19 -2.86 -13.59
CA THR A 287 9.66 -3.56 -14.80
C THR A 287 9.76 -5.06 -14.54
N GLN A 288 10.29 -5.46 -13.38
CA GLN A 288 10.30 -6.87 -12.97
C GLN A 288 8.88 -7.45 -12.97
N LYS A 289 7.89 -6.68 -12.49
CA LYS A 289 6.47 -7.05 -12.55
C LYS A 289 6.00 -7.22 -13.98
N GLN A 290 6.22 -6.23 -14.85
CA GLN A 290 5.80 -6.27 -16.25
C GLN A 290 6.42 -7.47 -16.98
N VAL A 291 7.70 -7.78 -16.72
CA VAL A 291 8.38 -8.96 -17.30
C VAL A 291 7.74 -10.26 -16.80
N ILE A 292 7.50 -10.41 -15.49
CA ILE A 292 6.84 -11.60 -14.93
C ILE A 292 5.45 -11.78 -15.57
N LEU A 293 4.64 -10.72 -15.61
CA LEU A 293 3.30 -10.78 -16.20
C LEU A 293 3.36 -11.09 -17.70
N THR A 294 4.33 -10.52 -18.42
CA THR A 294 4.54 -10.85 -19.84
C THR A 294 4.81 -12.34 -20.01
N LYS A 295 5.61 -12.96 -19.14
CA LYS A 295 5.90 -14.41 -19.19
C LYS A 295 4.73 -15.27 -18.76
N ASP A 296 3.86 -14.76 -17.88
CA ASP A 296 2.59 -15.41 -17.53
C ASP A 296 1.61 -15.38 -18.72
N HIS A 297 1.61 -14.29 -19.51
CA HIS A 297 0.81 -14.15 -20.75
C HIS A 297 1.38 -14.98 -21.92
N ASP A 298 2.69 -14.92 -22.15
CA ASP A 298 3.41 -15.66 -23.18
C ASP A 298 4.72 -16.23 -22.63
N ALA A 299 4.72 -17.54 -22.36
CA ALA A 299 5.88 -18.24 -21.83
C ALA A 299 7.09 -18.23 -22.80
N GLU A 300 6.86 -18.08 -24.11
CA GLU A 300 7.91 -18.03 -25.14
C GLU A 300 8.50 -16.63 -25.34
N ALA A 301 7.95 -15.60 -24.68
CA ALA A 301 8.42 -14.23 -24.83
C ALA A 301 9.88 -14.10 -24.36
N ARG A 302 10.70 -13.43 -25.18
CA ARG A 302 12.11 -13.13 -24.91
C ARG A 302 12.23 -11.70 -24.42
N CYS A 303 12.69 -11.53 -23.18
CA CYS A 303 12.71 -10.24 -22.51
C CYS A 303 14.16 -9.77 -22.28
N ALA A 304 14.49 -8.56 -22.71
CA ALA A 304 15.76 -7.91 -22.41
C ALA A 304 15.53 -6.65 -21.57
N ILE A 305 16.24 -6.50 -20.46
CA ILE A 305 16.12 -5.35 -19.56
C ILE A 305 17.47 -4.64 -19.52
N PHE A 306 17.54 -3.43 -20.07
CA PHE A 306 18.73 -2.59 -20.09
C PHE A 306 18.75 -1.68 -18.86
N HIS A 307 19.77 -1.80 -18.01
CA HIS A 307 19.83 -1.11 -16.72
C HIS A 307 21.21 -0.58 -16.35
N ASN A 308 21.25 0.36 -15.41
CA ASN A 308 22.51 0.82 -14.78
C ASN A 308 22.79 0.05 -13.48
N ASP A 309 21.81 0.01 -12.59
CA ASP A 309 21.80 -0.70 -11.30
C ASP A 309 20.40 -1.27 -11.09
N ILE A 310 20.28 -2.41 -10.41
CA ILE A 310 18.97 -2.93 -9.97
C ILE A 310 18.68 -2.49 -8.54
N ARG A 311 17.70 -1.59 -8.39
CA ARG A 311 17.32 -0.97 -7.11
C ARG A 311 16.14 -1.67 -6.42
N ALA A 312 16.27 -2.97 -6.22
CA ALA A 312 15.31 -3.79 -5.47
C ALA A 312 15.45 -3.64 -3.93
N HIS A 313 15.13 -2.46 -3.41
CA HIS A 313 15.48 -2.05 -2.04
C HIS A 313 14.37 -2.26 -0.98
N GLY A 314 13.13 -2.49 -1.40
CA GLY A 314 12.00 -2.78 -0.52
C GLY A 314 12.01 -4.20 0.03
N LYS A 315 11.16 -4.44 1.03
CA LYS A 315 10.91 -5.78 1.58
C LYS A 315 10.44 -6.72 0.47
N ASP A 316 11.04 -7.91 0.40
CA ASP A 316 10.83 -8.92 -0.63
C ASP A 316 11.19 -8.53 -2.08
N PHE A 317 11.69 -7.31 -2.33
CA PHE A 317 12.02 -6.89 -3.70
C PHE A 317 13.23 -7.64 -4.26
N GLU A 318 14.20 -8.05 -3.42
CA GLU A 318 15.36 -8.83 -3.88
C GLU A 318 14.92 -10.20 -4.42
N ARG A 319 14.02 -10.90 -3.70
CA ARG A 319 13.44 -12.17 -4.17
C ARG A 319 12.61 -11.96 -5.41
N PHE A 320 11.88 -10.85 -5.50
CA PHE A 320 11.08 -10.50 -6.68
C PHE A 320 11.96 -10.27 -7.91
N PHE A 321 13.09 -9.58 -7.76
CA PHE A 321 14.12 -9.46 -8.79
C PHE A 321 14.64 -10.82 -9.23
N GLN A 322 15.07 -11.67 -8.29
CA GLN A 322 15.59 -13.00 -8.60
C GLN A 322 14.55 -13.89 -9.27
N ARG A 323 13.25 -13.74 -8.91
CA ARG A 323 12.16 -14.43 -9.61
C ARG A 323 12.12 -14.01 -11.07
N ALA A 324 12.18 -12.72 -11.38
CA ALA A 324 12.20 -12.23 -12.76
C ALA A 324 13.46 -12.68 -13.52
N GLU A 325 14.63 -12.60 -12.88
CA GLU A 325 15.93 -12.98 -13.46
C GLU A 325 16.01 -14.47 -13.82
N LYS A 326 15.41 -15.34 -13.00
CA LYS A 326 15.45 -16.81 -13.20
C LYS A 326 14.42 -17.32 -14.21
N LEU A 327 13.56 -16.48 -14.76
CA LEU A 327 12.62 -16.89 -15.81
C LEU A 327 13.37 -17.23 -17.11
N PRO A 328 12.94 -18.26 -17.86
CA PRO A 328 13.57 -18.61 -19.15
C PRO A 328 13.58 -17.43 -20.12
N ASP A 329 14.66 -17.27 -20.90
CA ASP A 329 14.79 -16.21 -21.92
C ASP A 329 14.64 -14.76 -21.42
N VAL A 330 14.90 -14.52 -20.13
CA VAL A 330 15.01 -13.17 -19.55
C VAL A 330 16.48 -12.80 -19.36
N ARG A 331 16.88 -11.62 -19.83
CA ARG A 331 18.25 -11.10 -19.70
C ARG A 331 18.26 -9.73 -19.06
N PHE A 332 19.02 -9.58 -17.97
CA PHE A 332 19.36 -8.28 -17.38
C PHE A 332 20.72 -7.83 -17.92
N ILE A 333 20.71 -6.79 -18.74
CA ILE A 333 21.88 -6.29 -19.46
C ILE A 333 22.27 -4.96 -18.83
N ARG A 334 23.43 -4.91 -18.18
CA ARG A 334 23.95 -3.67 -17.64
C ARG A 334 24.58 -2.83 -18.73
N GLY A 335 24.05 -1.63 -18.94
CA GLY A 335 24.58 -0.67 -19.90
C GLY A 335 23.54 0.37 -20.31
N TYR A 336 24.01 1.50 -20.80
CA TYR A 336 23.15 2.49 -21.45
C TYR A 336 22.73 1.96 -22.83
N ALA A 337 21.43 2.01 -23.10
CA ALA A 337 20.84 1.64 -24.38
C ALA A 337 20.15 2.85 -25.02
N SER A 338 20.17 2.91 -26.34
CA SER A 338 19.47 3.92 -27.15
C SER A 338 18.62 3.25 -28.22
N VAL A 339 17.48 3.85 -28.54
CA VAL A 339 16.66 3.44 -29.69
C VAL A 339 17.36 3.95 -30.95
N ALA A 340 17.76 3.05 -31.85
CA ALA A 340 18.64 3.39 -32.97
C ALA A 340 17.88 3.68 -34.27
N ARG A 341 16.95 2.79 -34.64
CA ARG A 341 16.15 2.90 -35.87
C ARG A 341 14.94 1.97 -35.82
N GLN A 342 14.01 2.18 -36.73
CA GLN A 342 12.89 1.29 -37.01
C GLN A 342 13.06 0.61 -38.37
N ASP A 343 12.66 -0.66 -38.48
CA ASP A 343 12.50 -1.34 -39.77
C ASP A 343 11.28 -0.77 -40.53
N PRO A 344 11.42 -0.29 -41.77
CA PRO A 344 10.33 0.35 -42.49
C PRO A 344 9.19 -0.62 -42.89
N GLN A 345 9.46 -1.93 -42.98
CA GLN A 345 8.47 -2.96 -43.36
C GLN A 345 7.81 -3.58 -42.13
N THR A 346 8.62 -4.10 -41.20
CA THR A 346 8.11 -4.85 -40.03
C THR A 346 7.74 -3.93 -38.87
N ARG A 347 8.21 -2.67 -38.89
CA ARG A 347 8.10 -1.70 -37.80
C ARG A 347 8.80 -2.15 -36.51
N ASN A 348 9.64 -3.18 -36.56
CA ASN A 348 10.48 -3.61 -35.45
C ASN A 348 11.50 -2.54 -35.10
N VAL A 349 11.91 -2.50 -33.84
CA VAL A 349 12.76 -1.44 -33.29
C VAL A 349 14.13 -2.02 -32.94
N PHE A 350 15.18 -1.35 -33.40
CA PHE A 350 16.56 -1.73 -33.10
C PHE A 350 17.08 -0.93 -31.91
N VAL A 351 17.62 -1.63 -30.92
CA VAL A 351 18.23 -1.04 -29.71
C VAL A 351 19.74 -1.21 -29.78
N ARG A 352 20.47 -0.11 -29.60
CA ARG A 352 21.93 -0.07 -29.61
C ARG A 352 22.48 0.07 -28.19
N TYR A 353 23.44 -0.76 -27.82
CA TYR A 353 24.04 -0.79 -26.48
C TYR A 353 25.46 -1.34 -26.51
N ALA A 354 26.25 -1.06 -25.46
CA ALA A 354 27.62 -1.55 -25.33
C ALA A 354 27.70 -2.80 -24.44
N THR A 355 28.62 -3.70 -24.77
CA THR A 355 28.99 -4.86 -23.97
C THR A 355 30.50 -4.82 -23.69
N PRO A 356 30.98 -5.33 -22.53
CA PRO A 356 32.40 -5.36 -22.24
C PRO A 356 33.21 -6.18 -23.27
N VAL A 357 32.64 -7.27 -23.79
CA VAL A 357 33.37 -8.24 -24.63
C VAL A 357 33.24 -7.95 -26.13
N GLN A 358 32.04 -7.59 -26.61
CA GLN A 358 31.74 -7.46 -28.05
C GLN A 358 31.69 -6.01 -28.53
N GLY A 359 31.99 -5.03 -27.66
CA GLY A 359 31.85 -3.62 -27.97
C GLY A 359 30.39 -3.22 -28.17
N VAL A 360 30.11 -2.37 -29.16
CA VAL A 360 28.78 -1.84 -29.44
C VAL A 360 28.00 -2.80 -30.33
N LYS A 361 26.81 -3.22 -29.86
CA LYS A 361 25.89 -4.12 -30.56
C LYS A 361 24.56 -3.41 -30.84
N GLU A 362 23.91 -3.81 -31.92
CA GLU A 362 22.52 -3.47 -32.23
C GLU A 362 21.68 -4.76 -32.23
N GLU A 363 20.52 -4.74 -31.57
CA GLU A 363 19.63 -5.90 -31.45
C GLU A 363 18.18 -5.50 -31.78
N GLU A 364 17.48 -6.37 -32.52
CA GLU A 364 16.12 -6.13 -32.99
C GLU A 364 15.07 -6.64 -31.98
N PHE A 365 14.06 -5.81 -31.72
CA PHE A 365 12.92 -6.11 -30.86
C PHE A 365 11.60 -5.82 -31.56
N ASP A 366 10.57 -6.59 -31.21
CA ASP A 366 9.22 -6.39 -31.75
C ASP A 366 8.52 -5.21 -31.03
N MET A 367 8.92 -4.92 -29.80
CA MET A 367 8.45 -3.80 -28.97
C MET A 367 9.55 -3.32 -28.00
N VAL A 368 9.61 -2.01 -27.77
CA VAL A 368 10.47 -1.39 -26.75
C VAL A 368 9.61 -0.66 -25.72
N VAL A 369 9.83 -0.94 -24.45
CA VAL A 369 9.15 -0.32 -23.31
C VAL A 369 10.11 0.64 -22.60
N LEU A 370 9.77 1.92 -22.60
CA LEU A 370 10.49 2.98 -21.90
C LEU A 370 10.04 3.00 -20.45
N SER A 371 10.94 2.64 -19.52
CA SER A 371 10.63 2.64 -18.09
C SER A 371 10.74 4.07 -17.53
N VAL A 372 9.65 4.83 -17.68
CA VAL A 372 9.56 6.26 -17.35
C VAL A 372 9.59 6.53 -15.84
N GLY A 373 10.33 7.57 -15.46
CA GLY A 373 10.42 8.06 -14.09
C GLY A 373 9.18 8.81 -13.59
N LEU A 374 9.22 9.17 -12.30
CA LEU A 374 8.24 10.01 -11.61
C LEU A 374 8.74 11.46 -11.60
N THR A 375 7.88 12.39 -12.00
CA THR A 375 8.12 13.84 -11.99
C THR A 375 7.10 14.56 -11.13
N PRO A 376 7.41 15.79 -10.66
CA PRO A 376 6.40 16.62 -10.00
C PRO A 376 5.18 16.83 -10.91
N LEU A 377 4.04 17.13 -10.30
CA LEU A 377 2.81 17.47 -11.01
C LEU A 377 3.03 18.67 -11.96
N ALA A 378 2.37 18.69 -13.12
CA ALA A 378 2.29 19.90 -13.92
C ALA A 378 1.61 21.01 -13.11
N GLY A 379 2.22 22.20 -13.10
CA GLY A 379 1.75 23.34 -12.31
C GLY A 379 2.03 23.25 -10.81
N HIS A 380 3.02 22.46 -10.38
CA HIS A 380 3.45 22.37 -8.98
C HIS A 380 3.80 23.74 -8.36
N GLU A 381 4.35 24.68 -9.13
CA GLU A 381 4.61 26.06 -8.68
C GLU A 381 3.30 26.78 -8.29
N LYS A 382 2.29 26.74 -9.17
CA LYS A 382 0.97 27.30 -8.88
C LYS A 382 0.33 26.63 -7.66
N LEU A 383 0.49 25.32 -7.51
CA LEU A 383 0.03 24.59 -6.33
C LEU A 383 0.74 25.11 -5.07
N ALA A 384 2.06 25.23 -5.11
CA ALA A 384 2.86 25.76 -4.01
C ALA A 384 2.43 27.18 -3.60
N ASP A 385 2.21 28.07 -4.57
CA ASP A 385 1.70 29.42 -4.36
C ASP A 385 0.30 29.43 -3.73
N THR A 386 -0.60 28.58 -4.24
CA THR A 386 -1.99 28.48 -3.77
C THR A 386 -2.06 28.05 -2.31
N PHE A 387 -1.20 27.09 -1.92
CA PHE A 387 -1.14 26.58 -0.55
C PHE A 387 -0.10 27.28 0.32
N GLY A 388 0.70 28.21 -0.23
CA GLY A 388 1.76 28.92 0.48
C GLY A 388 2.83 28.01 1.07
N ILE A 389 3.28 27.01 0.31
CA ILE A 389 4.32 26.06 0.72
C ILE A 389 5.59 26.21 -0.12
N GLU A 390 6.71 25.71 0.39
CA GLU A 390 7.99 25.69 -0.32
C GLU A 390 8.16 24.38 -1.10
N LEU A 391 8.89 24.48 -2.22
CA LEU A 391 9.31 23.34 -3.02
C LEU A 391 10.82 23.14 -2.89
N ASN A 392 11.26 21.89 -3.01
CA ASN A 392 12.67 21.56 -3.11
C ASN A 392 13.22 21.87 -4.50
N ALA A 393 14.53 21.70 -4.69
CA ALA A 393 15.22 21.98 -5.97
C ALA A 393 14.70 21.16 -7.17
N HIS A 394 13.92 20.11 -6.91
CA HIS A 394 13.34 19.23 -7.93
C HIS A 394 11.84 19.49 -8.17
N GLY A 395 11.25 20.52 -7.56
CA GLY A 395 9.82 20.88 -7.72
C GLY A 395 8.84 20.03 -6.90
N PHE A 396 9.33 19.14 -6.02
CA PHE A 396 8.49 18.44 -5.05
C PHE A 396 8.34 19.26 -3.77
N CYS A 397 7.40 18.89 -2.89
CA CYS A 397 7.24 19.57 -1.60
C CYS A 397 8.55 19.56 -0.81
N GLN A 398 8.95 20.72 -0.28
CA GLN A 398 10.01 20.79 0.70
C GLN A 398 9.51 20.21 2.03
N ILE A 399 10.23 19.21 2.55
CA ILE A 399 9.85 18.45 3.74
C ILE A 399 10.84 18.69 4.89
N GLU A 400 10.37 18.53 6.14
CA GLU A 400 11.23 18.56 7.33
C GLU A 400 11.97 17.21 7.50
N PRO A 401 13.30 17.20 7.79
CA PRO A 401 14.09 15.97 7.87
C PRO A 401 13.59 14.92 8.88
N PHE A 402 13.07 15.37 10.03
CA PHE A 402 12.56 14.51 11.11
C PHE A 402 11.03 14.46 11.17
N ASN A 403 10.32 15.02 10.18
CA ASN A 403 8.88 14.85 10.03
C ASN A 403 8.49 15.11 8.56
N PRO A 404 8.63 14.10 7.69
CA PRO A 404 8.50 14.30 6.24
C PRO A 404 7.07 14.61 5.78
N MET A 405 6.07 14.50 6.66
CA MET A 405 4.68 14.88 6.38
C MET A 405 4.40 16.37 6.61
N ARG A 406 5.33 17.12 7.22
CA ARG A 406 5.18 18.56 7.44
C ARG A 406 5.70 19.36 6.24
N THR A 407 4.95 20.39 5.90
CA THR A 407 5.36 21.40 4.91
C THR A 407 5.89 22.65 5.63
N SER A 408 6.40 23.62 4.87
CA SER A 408 6.81 24.92 5.42
C SER A 408 5.65 25.76 5.98
N ARG A 409 4.38 25.40 5.69
CA ARG A 409 3.20 26.10 6.23
C ARG A 409 2.52 25.28 7.34
N PRO A 410 2.50 25.78 8.60
CA PRO A 410 1.80 25.11 9.68
C PRO A 410 0.33 24.84 9.36
N GLY A 411 -0.14 23.64 9.67
CA GLY A 411 -1.51 23.18 9.39
C GLY A 411 -1.74 22.66 7.97
N VAL A 412 -0.73 22.76 7.09
CA VAL A 412 -0.68 22.09 5.78
C VAL A 412 0.34 20.95 5.85
N PHE A 413 -0.12 19.75 5.56
CA PHE A 413 0.66 18.51 5.56
C PHE A 413 0.76 17.95 4.15
N VAL A 414 1.68 17.02 3.92
CA VAL A 414 1.89 16.36 2.63
C VAL A 414 1.96 14.84 2.81
N SER A 415 1.47 14.09 1.81
CA SER A 415 1.60 12.63 1.76
C SER A 415 1.78 12.10 0.34
N GLY A 416 2.27 10.86 0.22
CA GLY A 416 2.48 10.22 -1.07
C GLY A 416 3.58 10.86 -1.91
N ALA A 417 3.47 10.69 -3.23
CA ALA A 417 4.53 11.00 -4.20
C ALA A 417 4.87 12.49 -4.36
N PHE A 418 4.11 13.40 -3.75
CA PHE A 418 4.46 14.82 -3.75
C PHE A 418 5.60 15.15 -2.77
N GLN A 419 5.92 14.27 -1.83
CA GLN A 419 7.15 14.33 -1.02
C GLN A 419 8.40 13.95 -1.85
N GLY A 420 8.21 13.24 -2.96
CA GLY A 420 9.27 12.68 -3.79
C GLY A 420 8.90 11.28 -4.30
N PRO A 421 9.77 10.68 -5.14
CA PRO A 421 9.50 9.37 -5.74
C PRO A 421 9.40 8.24 -4.71
N VAL A 422 8.19 7.72 -4.50
CA VAL A 422 7.89 6.63 -3.55
C VAL A 422 6.91 5.62 -4.16
N ASP A 423 6.80 4.44 -3.54
CA ASP A 423 5.85 3.41 -3.94
C ASP A 423 4.50 3.51 -3.19
N ILE A 424 3.58 2.58 -3.49
CA ILE A 424 2.24 2.51 -2.87
C ILE A 424 2.30 2.33 -1.34
N PRO A 425 3.02 1.35 -0.76
CA PRO A 425 3.14 1.19 0.69
C PRO A 425 3.59 2.45 1.40
N GLU A 426 4.61 3.13 0.88
CA GLU A 426 5.11 4.37 1.47
C GLU A 426 4.09 5.50 1.34
N SER A 427 3.32 5.54 0.25
CA SER A 427 2.23 6.50 0.05
C SER A 427 1.06 6.30 1.01
N VAL A 428 0.72 5.04 1.32
CA VAL A 428 -0.32 4.66 2.29
C VAL A 428 0.16 4.96 3.73
N MET A 429 1.41 4.60 4.04
CA MET A 429 2.01 4.86 5.34
C MET A 429 2.08 6.36 5.66
N THR A 430 2.56 7.18 4.73
CA THR A 430 2.64 8.64 4.91
C THR A 430 1.27 9.31 4.95
N ALA A 431 0.25 8.74 4.28
CA ALA A 431 -1.13 9.20 4.41
C ALA A 431 -1.67 9.03 5.84
N SER A 432 -1.54 7.83 6.41
CA SER A 432 -1.90 7.59 7.81
C SER A 432 -1.08 8.47 8.77
N GLY A 433 0.19 8.73 8.45
CA GLY A 433 1.05 9.63 9.22
C GLY A 433 0.61 11.10 9.18
N ALA A 434 0.27 11.62 8.00
CA ALA A 434 -0.27 12.97 7.83
C ALA A 434 -1.64 13.11 8.52
N GLY A 435 -2.48 12.07 8.44
CA GLY A 435 -3.72 11.97 9.20
C GLY A 435 -3.49 12.04 10.72
N SER A 436 -2.49 11.32 11.23
CA SER A 436 -2.09 11.40 12.65
C SER A 436 -1.64 12.81 13.05
N GLN A 437 -0.89 13.50 12.19
CA GLN A 437 -0.45 14.88 12.47
C GLN A 437 -1.63 15.87 12.47
N CYS A 438 -2.59 15.72 11.56
CA CYS A 438 -3.85 16.47 11.61
C CYS A 438 -4.62 16.16 12.90
N GLY A 439 -4.67 14.89 13.30
CA GLY A 439 -5.34 14.46 14.52
C GLY A 439 -4.72 15.03 15.80
N GLN A 440 -3.40 15.25 15.84
CA GLN A 440 -2.72 15.97 16.93
C GLN A 440 -3.15 17.44 16.98
N LEU A 441 -3.10 18.12 15.82
CA LEU A 441 -3.46 19.54 15.70
C LEU A 441 -4.92 19.79 16.05
N LEU A 442 -5.81 18.88 15.67
CA LEU A 442 -7.27 19.02 15.77
C LEU A 442 -7.89 18.11 16.83
N SER A 443 -7.11 17.59 17.78
CA SER A 443 -7.60 16.66 18.80
C SER A 443 -8.85 17.17 19.54
N TYR A 444 -8.89 18.48 19.83
CA TYR A 444 -10.01 19.18 20.47
C TYR A 444 -11.31 19.25 19.65
N ARG A 445 -11.29 18.90 18.35
CA ARG A 445 -12.47 18.88 17.45
C ARG A 445 -13.02 17.48 17.20
N ARG A 446 -12.26 16.43 17.51
CA ARG A 446 -12.61 15.04 17.23
C ARG A 446 -14.00 14.71 17.77
N GLY A 447 -14.81 14.06 16.93
CA GLY A 447 -16.17 13.63 17.25
C GLY A 447 -17.23 14.73 17.18
N LYS A 448 -16.87 16.02 17.13
CA LYS A 448 -17.86 17.12 17.16
C LYS A 448 -18.66 17.28 15.86
N LEU A 449 -18.05 16.94 14.72
CA LEU A 449 -18.69 16.97 13.40
C LEU A 449 -18.93 15.57 12.84
N ALA A 450 -18.48 14.53 13.55
CA ALA A 450 -18.66 13.15 13.13
C ALA A 450 -20.13 12.75 13.20
N ARG A 451 -20.55 11.92 12.26
CA ARG A 451 -21.88 11.35 12.13
C ARG A 451 -21.75 9.84 12.09
N GLU A 452 -22.65 9.17 12.77
CA GLU A 452 -22.78 7.73 12.69
C GLU A 452 -23.56 7.34 11.44
N ARG A 453 -23.26 6.16 10.91
CA ARG A 453 -24.02 5.59 9.81
C ARG A 453 -25.28 4.93 10.36
N VAL A 454 -26.43 5.37 9.88
CA VAL A 454 -27.74 4.84 10.30
C VAL A 454 -28.25 3.86 9.24
N TYR A 455 -28.55 2.63 9.65
CA TYR A 455 -29.18 1.62 8.80
C TYR A 455 -30.69 1.60 9.00
N PRO A 456 -31.48 1.16 8.00
CA PRO A 456 -32.88 0.83 8.19
C PRO A 456 -33.07 -0.27 9.25
N GLU A 457 -34.27 -0.35 9.82
CA GLU A 457 -34.62 -1.43 10.75
C GLU A 457 -34.48 -2.80 10.08
N GLU A 458 -33.86 -3.75 10.79
CA GLU A 458 -33.66 -5.11 10.31
C GLU A 458 -34.99 -5.89 10.36
N ARG A 459 -35.46 -6.33 9.20
CA ARG A 459 -36.61 -7.22 9.05
C ARG A 459 -36.22 -8.66 9.39
N ASP A 460 -36.92 -9.27 10.34
CA ASP A 460 -36.73 -10.70 10.64
C ASP A 460 -37.33 -11.56 9.52
N VAL A 461 -36.46 -12.36 8.88
CA VAL A 461 -36.79 -13.28 7.80
C VAL A 461 -36.44 -14.72 8.14
N SER A 462 -36.21 -15.02 9.43
CA SER A 462 -35.74 -16.32 9.90
C SER A 462 -36.74 -17.45 9.68
N GLN A 463 -38.05 -17.13 9.64
CA GLN A 463 -39.15 -18.09 9.43
C GLN A 463 -39.67 -18.11 7.98
N GLU A 464 -39.06 -17.34 7.07
CA GLU A 464 -39.48 -17.28 5.68
C GLU A 464 -38.79 -18.37 4.83
N GLU A 465 -39.51 -18.88 3.83
CA GLU A 465 -38.91 -19.74 2.81
C GLU A 465 -37.76 -19.02 2.09
N PRO A 466 -36.62 -19.69 1.82
CA PRO A 466 -35.49 -19.06 1.13
C PRO A 466 -35.85 -18.53 -0.26
N ARG A 467 -35.66 -17.23 -0.44
CA ARG A 467 -35.80 -16.47 -1.68
C ARG A 467 -34.45 -15.84 -2.00
N ILE A 468 -33.69 -16.53 -2.85
CA ILE A 468 -32.28 -16.25 -3.12
C ILE A 468 -32.15 -15.40 -4.39
N GLY A 469 -31.41 -14.30 -4.31
CA GLY A 469 -30.90 -13.58 -5.47
C GLY A 469 -29.46 -13.99 -5.78
N VAL A 470 -29.17 -14.34 -7.04
CA VAL A 470 -27.82 -14.72 -7.49
C VAL A 470 -27.28 -13.69 -8.49
N TYR A 471 -26.19 -13.02 -8.14
CA TYR A 471 -25.58 -11.99 -9.00
C TYR A 471 -24.22 -12.48 -9.49
N VAL A 472 -24.07 -12.61 -10.82
CA VAL A 472 -22.83 -13.13 -11.42
C VAL A 472 -22.03 -11.99 -12.04
N CYS A 473 -20.78 -11.84 -11.63
CA CYS A 473 -19.90 -10.75 -12.08
C CYS A 473 -19.07 -11.15 -13.29
N HIS A 474 -18.95 -10.28 -14.28
CA HIS A 474 -17.97 -10.40 -15.36
C HIS A 474 -16.56 -9.97 -14.93
N CYS A 475 -16.46 -8.98 -14.05
CA CYS A 475 -15.20 -8.38 -13.62
C CYS A 475 -14.35 -7.92 -14.82
N GLY A 476 -15.00 -7.34 -15.84
CA GLY A 476 -14.40 -7.06 -17.15
C GLY A 476 -14.00 -8.37 -17.84
N ALA A 477 -12.78 -8.44 -18.36
CA ALA A 477 -12.26 -9.67 -18.95
C ALA A 477 -11.77 -10.70 -17.90
N ASN A 478 -11.72 -10.36 -16.60
CA ASN A 478 -11.14 -11.27 -15.59
C ASN A 478 -11.97 -12.55 -15.38
N ILE A 479 -13.29 -12.47 -15.43
CA ILE A 479 -14.19 -13.64 -15.35
C ILE A 479 -14.82 -13.87 -16.72
N GLY A 480 -15.41 -12.84 -17.33
CA GLY A 480 -16.20 -12.95 -18.56
C GLY A 480 -15.45 -13.51 -19.78
N ARG A 481 -14.11 -13.40 -19.83
CA ARG A 481 -13.29 -13.95 -20.93
C ARG A 481 -13.16 -15.47 -20.88
N ILE A 482 -13.22 -16.05 -19.67
CA ILE A 482 -12.94 -17.46 -19.40
C ILE A 482 -14.23 -18.21 -19.06
N VAL A 483 -15.05 -17.64 -18.18
CA VAL A 483 -16.33 -18.21 -17.75
C VAL A 483 -17.44 -17.61 -18.60
N ASN A 484 -18.29 -18.46 -19.18
CA ASN A 484 -19.50 -18.02 -19.86
C ASN A 484 -20.55 -17.58 -18.82
N VAL A 485 -20.52 -16.29 -18.47
CA VAL A 485 -21.39 -15.68 -17.46
C VAL A 485 -22.89 -15.78 -17.80
N PRO A 486 -23.35 -15.53 -19.04
CA PRO A 486 -24.76 -15.76 -19.38
C PRO A 486 -25.22 -17.19 -19.11
N SER A 487 -24.36 -18.19 -19.39
CA SER A 487 -24.68 -19.60 -19.13
C SER A 487 -24.73 -19.93 -17.63
N THR A 488 -23.91 -19.29 -16.80
CA THR A 488 -23.94 -19.50 -15.34
C THR A 488 -25.16 -18.82 -14.70
N VAL A 489 -25.60 -17.66 -15.20
CA VAL A 489 -26.85 -17.01 -14.78
C VAL A 489 -28.06 -17.88 -15.11
N ALA A 490 -28.16 -18.36 -16.35
CA ALA A 490 -29.27 -19.24 -16.77
C ALA A 490 -29.32 -20.52 -15.92
N TYR A 491 -28.14 -21.07 -15.59
CA TYR A 491 -28.05 -22.21 -14.68
C TYR A 491 -28.49 -21.86 -13.26
N ALA A 492 -28.08 -20.72 -12.72
CA ALA A 492 -28.44 -20.28 -11.36
C ALA A 492 -29.96 -20.17 -11.18
N LEU A 493 -30.69 -19.68 -12.19
CA LEU A 493 -32.17 -19.62 -12.18
C LEU A 493 -32.84 -21.00 -12.05
N SER A 494 -32.17 -22.09 -12.46
CA SER A 494 -32.71 -23.45 -12.31
C SER A 494 -32.57 -24.02 -10.90
N LEU A 495 -31.81 -23.36 -10.02
CA LEU A 495 -31.48 -23.89 -8.71
C LEU A 495 -32.62 -23.67 -7.69
N PRO A 496 -32.84 -24.61 -6.74
CA PRO A 496 -33.90 -24.47 -5.75
C PRO A 496 -33.76 -23.21 -4.89
N GLY A 497 -34.84 -22.45 -4.75
CA GLY A 497 -34.91 -21.24 -3.94
C GLY A 497 -34.38 -19.98 -4.63
N VAL A 498 -33.82 -20.08 -5.83
CA VAL A 498 -33.39 -18.90 -6.62
C VAL A 498 -34.61 -18.28 -7.29
N VAL A 499 -34.91 -17.03 -6.93
CA VAL A 499 -36.05 -16.28 -7.49
C VAL A 499 -35.62 -15.17 -8.45
N HIS A 500 -34.34 -14.81 -8.41
CA HIS A 500 -33.72 -13.83 -9.29
C HIS A 500 -32.27 -14.22 -9.56
N ALA A 501 -31.84 -14.09 -10.81
CA ALA A 501 -30.42 -14.12 -11.12
C ALA A 501 -30.11 -13.20 -12.31
N GLU A 502 -28.97 -12.53 -12.24
CA GLU A 502 -28.55 -11.60 -13.28
C GLU A 502 -27.03 -11.49 -13.38
N GLU A 503 -26.57 -10.99 -14.52
CA GLU A 503 -25.17 -10.65 -14.72
C GLU A 503 -24.91 -9.17 -14.50
N ASN A 504 -23.75 -8.85 -13.96
CA ASN A 504 -23.28 -7.48 -13.80
C ASN A 504 -21.84 -7.35 -14.28
N LEU A 505 -21.50 -6.24 -14.92
CA LEU A 505 -20.13 -6.02 -15.39
C LEU A 505 -19.16 -5.91 -14.20
N PHE A 506 -19.52 -5.11 -13.19
CA PHE A 506 -18.80 -4.94 -11.94
C PHE A 506 -19.78 -4.85 -10.77
N ILE A 507 -20.12 -5.99 -10.15
CA ILE A 507 -21.07 -6.05 -9.03
C ILE A 507 -20.61 -5.28 -7.77
N CYS A 508 -19.31 -4.96 -7.69
CA CYS A 508 -18.75 -4.17 -6.59
C CYS A 508 -18.85 -2.65 -6.77
N SER A 509 -19.44 -2.15 -7.87
CA SER A 509 -19.68 -0.71 -8.03
C SER A 509 -20.76 -0.21 -7.07
N THR A 510 -20.71 1.08 -6.73
CA THR A 510 -21.69 1.72 -5.83
C THR A 510 -23.11 1.59 -6.36
N GLU A 511 -23.29 1.75 -7.66
CA GLU A 511 -24.57 1.70 -8.36
C GLU A 511 -25.10 0.27 -8.40
N ALA A 512 -24.24 -0.72 -8.64
CA ALA A 512 -24.64 -2.12 -8.59
C ALA A 512 -25.01 -2.55 -7.16
N ALA A 513 -24.29 -2.07 -6.15
CA ALA A 513 -24.63 -2.34 -4.76
C ALA A 513 -25.96 -1.65 -4.35
N ALA A 514 -26.21 -0.41 -4.78
CA ALA A 514 -27.49 0.27 -4.57
C ALA A 514 -28.65 -0.43 -5.29
N MET A 515 -28.41 -0.92 -6.52
CA MET A 515 -29.36 -1.74 -7.27
C MET A 515 -29.64 -3.06 -6.53
N LEU A 516 -28.62 -3.74 -6.03
CA LEU A 516 -28.77 -4.96 -5.24
C LEU A 516 -29.61 -4.72 -3.98
N ALA A 517 -29.35 -3.63 -3.25
CA ALA A 517 -30.16 -3.26 -2.08
C ALA A 517 -31.63 -2.98 -2.42
N LYS A 518 -31.88 -2.38 -3.60
CA LYS A 518 -33.23 -2.14 -4.13
C LYS A 518 -33.92 -3.45 -4.51
N ASP A 519 -33.24 -4.32 -5.23
CA ASP A 519 -33.74 -5.65 -5.63
C ASP A 519 -34.13 -6.50 -4.42
N ILE A 520 -33.32 -6.48 -3.36
CA ILE A 520 -33.64 -7.18 -2.11
C ILE A 520 -35.02 -6.76 -1.60
N LYS A 521 -35.32 -5.46 -1.61
CA LYS A 521 -36.60 -4.91 -1.15
C LYS A 521 -37.74 -5.23 -2.13
N GLU A 522 -37.57 -4.88 -3.40
CA GLU A 522 -38.65 -4.97 -4.40
C GLU A 522 -39.05 -6.40 -4.75
N ARG A 523 -38.07 -7.33 -4.74
CA ARG A 523 -38.31 -8.74 -5.08
C ARG A 523 -38.52 -9.62 -3.84
N GLY A 524 -38.43 -9.02 -2.64
CA GLY A 524 -38.53 -9.73 -1.37
C GLY A 524 -37.48 -10.84 -1.26
N LEU A 525 -36.23 -10.53 -1.59
CA LEU A 525 -35.11 -11.47 -1.40
C LEU A 525 -34.78 -11.52 0.10
N ASN A 526 -34.48 -12.71 0.61
CA ASN A 526 -34.06 -12.89 1.99
C ASN A 526 -32.71 -13.61 2.13
N ARG A 527 -32.08 -13.96 1.00
CA ARG A 527 -30.73 -14.50 0.89
C ARG A 527 -30.07 -13.95 -0.38
N VAL A 528 -28.77 -13.71 -0.35
CA VAL A 528 -28.02 -13.20 -1.52
C VAL A 528 -26.75 -14.01 -1.73
N VAL A 529 -26.51 -14.41 -2.98
CA VAL A 529 -25.25 -15.01 -3.41
C VAL A 529 -24.64 -14.13 -4.49
N VAL A 530 -23.39 -13.69 -4.28
CA VAL A 530 -22.61 -13.01 -5.32
C VAL A 530 -21.53 -13.96 -5.84
N ALA A 531 -21.57 -14.26 -7.13
CA ALA A 531 -20.59 -15.07 -7.83
C ALA A 531 -19.56 -14.16 -8.51
N ALA A 532 -18.43 -13.93 -7.83
CA ALA A 532 -17.43 -12.96 -8.26
C ALA A 532 -16.02 -13.34 -7.76
N CYS A 533 -15.39 -12.44 -6.99
CA CYS A 533 -14.04 -12.57 -6.47
C CYS A 533 -13.99 -13.22 -5.08
N THR A 534 -12.84 -13.14 -4.42
CA THR A 534 -12.63 -13.66 -3.07
C THR A 534 -13.44 -12.91 -1.99
N PRO A 535 -14.08 -13.65 -1.05
CA PRO A 535 -14.75 -13.03 0.11
C PRO A 535 -13.82 -12.18 0.96
N ARG A 536 -12.50 -12.47 0.96
CA ARG A 536 -11.49 -11.72 1.72
C ARG A 536 -11.45 -10.22 1.40
N THR A 537 -11.95 -9.81 0.24
CA THR A 537 -11.88 -8.42 -0.23
C THR A 537 -13.23 -7.71 -0.19
N HIS A 538 -14.29 -8.33 -0.71
CA HIS A 538 -15.57 -7.66 -0.97
C HIS A 538 -16.75 -8.22 -0.14
N GLU A 539 -16.56 -9.26 0.69
CA GLU A 539 -17.64 -9.71 1.58
C GLU A 539 -18.16 -8.59 2.50
N PRO A 540 -17.31 -7.77 3.14
CA PRO A 540 -17.79 -6.67 3.98
C PRO A 540 -18.70 -5.68 3.22
N LEU A 541 -18.38 -5.40 1.95
CA LEU A 541 -19.19 -4.52 1.09
C LEU A 541 -20.61 -5.05 0.90
N PHE A 542 -20.73 -6.34 0.57
CA PHE A 542 -22.04 -6.92 0.30
C PHE A 542 -22.84 -7.16 1.58
N ARG A 543 -22.17 -7.57 2.67
CA ARG A 543 -22.78 -7.63 4.01
C ARG A 543 -23.38 -6.29 4.42
N ASP A 544 -22.63 -5.21 4.22
CA ASP A 544 -23.09 -3.85 4.46
C ASP A 544 -24.28 -3.47 3.56
N THR A 545 -24.26 -3.89 2.30
CA THR A 545 -25.38 -3.67 1.35
C THR A 545 -26.67 -4.39 1.78
N LEU A 546 -26.58 -5.58 2.39
CA LEU A 546 -27.73 -6.27 2.98
C LEU A 546 -28.32 -5.47 4.16
N ARG A 547 -27.48 -4.84 4.98
CA ARG A 547 -27.94 -3.97 6.07
C ARG A 547 -28.67 -2.75 5.55
N GLU A 548 -28.17 -2.12 4.49
CA GLU A 548 -28.86 -1.02 3.77
C GLU A 548 -30.21 -1.45 3.17
N ALA A 549 -30.31 -2.74 2.82
CA ALA A 549 -31.53 -3.35 2.35
C ALA A 549 -32.53 -3.67 3.47
N GLY A 550 -32.12 -3.61 4.74
CA GLY A 550 -32.93 -3.92 5.91
C GLY A 550 -33.04 -5.41 6.23
N ILE A 551 -32.07 -6.24 5.80
CA ILE A 551 -31.99 -7.66 6.19
C ILE A 551 -30.65 -7.98 6.84
N ASN A 552 -30.60 -9.05 7.63
CA ASN A 552 -29.38 -9.43 8.35
C ASN A 552 -28.22 -9.73 7.39
N GLN A 553 -27.06 -9.15 7.66
CA GLN A 553 -25.87 -9.28 6.81
C GLN A 553 -25.34 -10.72 6.67
N TYR A 554 -25.65 -11.61 7.62
CA TYR A 554 -25.21 -13.02 7.59
C TYR A 554 -26.06 -13.92 6.68
N TYR A 555 -27.05 -13.35 5.98
CA TYR A 555 -27.79 -13.99 4.89
C TYR A 555 -27.10 -13.89 3.52
N TYR A 556 -25.82 -13.53 3.53
CA TYR A 556 -24.97 -13.41 2.36
C TYR A 556 -24.00 -14.60 2.23
N ASP A 557 -23.77 -15.05 1.00
CA ASP A 557 -22.66 -15.95 0.65
C ASP A 557 -21.93 -15.48 -0.62
N MET A 558 -20.65 -15.82 -0.76
CA MET A 558 -19.81 -15.42 -1.88
C MET A 558 -19.24 -16.62 -2.63
N ALA A 559 -19.67 -16.80 -3.88
CA ALA A 559 -19.14 -17.80 -4.79
C ALA A 559 -17.88 -17.27 -5.50
N ASN A 560 -16.70 -17.69 -5.06
CA ASN A 560 -15.44 -17.26 -5.69
C ASN A 560 -15.23 -17.99 -7.02
N ILE A 561 -15.59 -17.34 -8.13
CA ILE A 561 -15.42 -17.84 -9.50
C ILE A 561 -14.29 -17.13 -10.25
N ARG A 562 -13.49 -16.30 -9.56
CA ARG A 562 -12.33 -15.60 -10.14
C ARG A 562 -11.01 -16.25 -9.72
N GLU A 563 -10.55 -16.00 -8.50
CA GLU A 563 -9.29 -16.54 -7.99
C GLU A 563 -9.30 -18.06 -7.94
N HIS A 564 -10.45 -18.67 -7.66
CA HIS A 564 -10.60 -20.13 -7.57
C HIS A 564 -11.08 -20.78 -8.86
N CYS A 565 -11.33 -20.02 -9.94
CA CYS A 565 -11.81 -20.56 -11.21
C CYS A 565 -11.22 -19.82 -12.42
N SER A 566 -11.73 -18.66 -12.82
CA SER A 566 -11.35 -18.04 -14.11
C SER A 566 -9.84 -17.78 -14.27
N TRP A 567 -9.15 -17.33 -13.22
CA TRP A 567 -7.72 -17.00 -13.30
C TRP A 567 -6.82 -18.23 -13.38
N VAL A 568 -7.21 -19.34 -12.76
CA VAL A 568 -6.39 -20.56 -12.71
C VAL A 568 -6.70 -21.51 -13.86
N HIS A 569 -7.78 -21.26 -14.60
CA HIS A 569 -8.30 -22.14 -15.67
C HIS A 569 -8.44 -21.41 -17.01
N SER A 570 -7.60 -20.41 -17.26
CA SER A 570 -7.70 -19.55 -18.46
C SER A 570 -7.60 -20.29 -19.80
N LYS A 571 -7.00 -21.49 -19.79
CA LYS A 571 -6.85 -22.36 -20.97
C LYS A 571 -7.99 -23.38 -21.15
N GLU A 572 -8.89 -23.52 -20.17
CA GLU A 572 -9.92 -24.57 -20.12
C GLU A 572 -11.31 -23.95 -19.93
N LYS A 573 -11.76 -23.10 -20.86
CA LYS A 573 -12.95 -22.23 -20.69
C LYS A 573 -14.23 -23.00 -20.40
N GLU A 574 -14.45 -24.12 -21.09
CA GLU A 574 -15.63 -24.96 -20.89
C GLU A 574 -15.64 -25.59 -19.50
N ALA A 575 -14.50 -26.14 -19.07
CA ALA A 575 -14.35 -26.73 -17.74
C ALA A 575 -14.41 -25.65 -16.63
N ALA A 576 -13.85 -24.47 -16.88
CA ALA A 576 -13.98 -23.31 -15.99
C ALA A 576 -15.44 -22.89 -15.83
N THR A 577 -16.21 -22.84 -16.93
CA THR A 577 -17.65 -22.53 -16.89
C THR A 577 -18.43 -23.58 -16.09
N ALA A 578 -18.13 -24.88 -16.30
CA ALA A 578 -18.75 -25.96 -15.52
C ALA A 578 -18.41 -25.82 -14.02
N LYS A 579 -17.13 -25.62 -13.68
CA LYS A 579 -16.70 -25.39 -12.30
C LYS A 579 -17.37 -24.16 -11.68
N ALA A 580 -17.56 -23.08 -12.44
CA ALA A 580 -18.25 -21.88 -11.94
C ALA A 580 -19.73 -22.18 -11.59
N LYS A 581 -20.42 -22.99 -12.42
CA LYS A 581 -21.79 -23.47 -12.12
C LYS A 581 -21.82 -24.28 -10.82
N ASP A 582 -20.84 -25.17 -10.62
CA ASP A 582 -20.74 -25.98 -9.40
C ASP A 582 -20.51 -25.12 -8.15
N ILE A 583 -19.60 -24.14 -8.22
CA ILE A 583 -19.33 -23.22 -7.11
C ILE A 583 -20.59 -22.41 -6.77
N ILE A 584 -21.31 -21.90 -7.78
CA ILE A 584 -22.58 -21.19 -7.56
C ILE A 584 -23.62 -22.11 -6.91
N ARG A 585 -23.76 -23.34 -7.42
CA ARG A 585 -24.67 -24.36 -6.84
C ARG A 585 -24.35 -24.66 -5.38
N MET A 586 -23.06 -24.82 -5.06
CA MET A 586 -22.57 -25.04 -3.71
C MET A 586 -22.95 -23.86 -2.79
N SER A 587 -22.71 -22.63 -3.23
CA SER A 587 -23.06 -21.42 -2.46
C SER A 587 -24.57 -21.24 -2.29
N VAL A 588 -25.37 -21.47 -3.33
CA VAL A 588 -26.84 -21.43 -3.23
C VAL A 588 -27.34 -22.49 -2.24
N ALA A 589 -26.76 -23.70 -2.27
CA ALA A 589 -27.14 -24.75 -1.32
C ALA A 589 -26.81 -24.37 0.13
N ARG A 590 -25.66 -23.73 0.38
CA ARG A 590 -25.29 -23.20 1.70
C ARG A 590 -26.24 -22.06 2.12
N ALA A 591 -26.51 -21.11 1.22
CA ALA A 591 -27.30 -19.91 1.50
C ALA A 591 -28.71 -20.21 2.04
N ARG A 592 -29.30 -21.35 1.66
CA ARG A 592 -30.61 -21.81 2.16
C ARG A 592 -30.64 -22.05 3.67
N PHE A 593 -29.50 -22.40 4.27
CA PHE A 593 -29.39 -22.72 5.69
C PHE A 593 -28.85 -21.58 6.53
N LEU A 594 -28.40 -20.48 5.91
CA LEU A 594 -27.90 -19.31 6.63
C LEU A 594 -28.97 -18.77 7.58
N GLN A 595 -28.50 -18.31 8.73
CA GLN A 595 -29.28 -17.77 9.84
C GLN A 595 -28.82 -16.36 10.20
N PRO A 596 -29.68 -15.53 10.81
CA PRO A 596 -29.31 -14.17 11.18
C PRO A 596 -28.38 -14.25 12.40
N LEU A 597 -27.27 -13.51 12.35
CA LEU A 597 -26.34 -13.41 13.48
C LEU A 597 -26.30 -11.97 13.99
N ARG A 598 -25.97 -11.84 15.27
CA ARG A 598 -25.76 -10.53 15.92
C ARG A 598 -24.27 -10.33 16.14
N GLU A 599 -23.79 -9.18 15.75
CA GLU A 599 -22.46 -8.72 16.12
C GLU A 599 -22.46 -8.23 17.56
N PHE A 600 -21.28 -8.22 18.17
CA PHE A 600 -21.11 -7.82 19.56
C PHE A 600 -20.31 -6.53 19.61
N ASP A 601 -20.87 -5.50 20.25
CA ASP A 601 -20.14 -4.28 20.56
C ASP A 601 -19.27 -4.51 21.79
N LEU A 602 -17.96 -4.37 21.61
CA LEU A 602 -16.96 -4.59 22.66
C LEU A 602 -16.38 -3.24 23.06
N PRO A 603 -16.38 -2.86 24.34
CA PRO A 603 -15.82 -1.58 24.76
C PRO A 603 -14.33 -1.51 24.41
N VAL A 604 -13.82 -0.34 24.03
CA VAL A 604 -12.41 -0.14 23.73
C VAL A 604 -11.71 0.54 24.90
N ASP A 605 -10.71 -0.13 25.48
CA ASP A 605 -9.79 0.50 26.42
C ASP A 605 -8.96 1.57 25.68
N LYS A 606 -9.08 2.82 26.13
CA LYS A 606 -8.56 3.99 25.43
C LYS A 606 -7.04 4.16 25.52
N ARG A 607 -6.33 3.22 26.14
CA ARG A 607 -4.88 3.24 26.34
C ARG A 607 -4.17 2.42 25.28
N ALA A 608 -2.92 2.78 24.99
CA ALA A 608 -2.04 2.04 24.09
C ALA A 608 -0.84 1.44 24.83
N LEU A 609 -0.35 0.31 24.34
CA LEU A 609 0.96 -0.25 24.68
C LEU A 609 1.94 -0.03 23.52
N VAL A 610 3.12 0.49 23.79
CA VAL A 610 4.21 0.57 22.82
C VAL A 610 5.39 -0.26 23.32
N VAL A 611 5.84 -1.22 22.51
CA VAL A 611 6.93 -2.14 22.86
C VAL A 611 8.18 -1.78 22.05
N GLY A 612 9.17 -1.21 22.73
CA GLY A 612 10.42 -0.69 22.17
C GLY A 612 10.49 0.83 22.22
N GLY A 613 11.43 1.38 22.97
CA GLY A 613 11.74 2.79 23.16
C GLY A 613 12.81 3.33 22.20
N GLY A 614 12.92 2.76 21.01
CA GLY A 614 13.71 3.33 19.91
C GLY A 614 13.02 4.54 19.26
N LEU A 615 13.68 5.16 18.27
CA LEU A 615 13.17 6.35 17.57
C LEU A 615 11.71 6.22 17.11
N ALA A 616 11.35 5.07 16.52
CA ALA A 616 9.99 4.81 16.04
C ALA A 616 8.98 4.69 17.18
N GLY A 617 9.29 3.92 18.23
CA GLY A 617 8.39 3.74 19.37
C GLY A 617 8.19 5.03 20.18
N LEU A 618 9.25 5.82 20.37
CA LEU A 618 9.15 7.15 21.00
C LEU A 618 8.24 8.08 20.19
N THR A 619 8.39 8.09 18.87
CA THR A 619 7.55 8.91 17.97
C THR A 619 6.09 8.47 18.01
N ALA A 620 5.83 7.16 17.95
CA ALA A 620 4.47 6.61 18.01
C ALA A 620 3.81 6.90 19.36
N ALA A 621 4.52 6.66 20.48
CA ALA A 621 4.02 6.91 21.83
C ALA A 621 3.66 8.39 22.02
N LEU A 622 4.55 9.29 21.61
CA LEU A 622 4.30 10.72 21.70
C LEU A 622 3.12 11.14 20.83
N SER A 623 3.02 10.60 19.62
CA SER A 623 1.92 10.92 18.71
C SER A 623 0.55 10.48 19.22
N ILE A 624 0.47 9.31 19.87
CA ILE A 624 -0.76 8.81 20.47
C ILE A 624 -1.13 9.66 21.70
N ALA A 625 -0.14 9.99 22.54
CA ALA A 625 -0.32 10.81 23.74
C ALA A 625 -0.79 12.24 23.40
N GLU A 626 -0.21 12.87 22.37
CA GLU A 626 -0.61 14.22 21.92
C GLU A 626 -2.03 14.27 21.33
N GLN A 627 -2.63 13.11 21.07
CA GLN A 627 -4.03 12.98 20.66
C GLN A 627 -4.97 12.66 21.82
N GLY A 628 -4.47 12.63 23.07
CA GLY A 628 -5.27 12.51 24.29
C GLY A 628 -5.40 11.09 24.87
N HIS A 629 -4.60 10.14 24.41
CA HIS A 629 -4.65 8.75 24.87
C HIS A 629 -3.44 8.40 25.74
N GLU A 630 -3.66 7.71 26.87
CA GLU A 630 -2.53 7.24 27.68
C GLU A 630 -1.75 6.14 26.96
N VAL A 631 -0.43 6.15 27.16
CA VAL A 631 0.49 5.20 26.53
C VAL A 631 1.39 4.57 27.59
N HIS A 632 1.45 3.25 27.62
CA HIS A 632 2.47 2.52 28.35
C HIS A 632 3.63 2.19 27.38
N LEU A 633 4.80 2.78 27.60
CA LEU A 633 5.99 2.56 26.79
C LEU A 633 6.94 1.62 27.53
N VAL A 634 7.21 0.46 26.93
CA VAL A 634 8.07 -0.60 27.50
C VAL A 634 9.38 -0.67 26.72
N GLU A 635 10.50 -0.47 27.39
CA GLU A 635 11.86 -0.57 26.85
C GLU A 635 12.67 -1.61 27.63
N LYS A 636 13.32 -2.53 26.90
CA LYS A 636 14.13 -3.61 27.47
C LYS A 636 15.42 -3.10 28.10
N ASP A 637 15.99 -2.03 27.55
CA ASP A 637 17.25 -1.45 27.99
C ASP A 637 17.02 -0.38 29.07
N ALA A 638 18.10 0.03 29.73
CA ALA A 638 18.06 1.11 30.72
C ALA A 638 17.91 2.51 30.09
N GLN A 639 18.18 2.65 28.80
CA GLN A 639 18.21 3.93 28.10
C GLN A 639 17.37 3.86 26.83
N LEU A 640 16.60 4.94 26.58
CA LEU A 640 15.81 5.10 25.36
C LEU A 640 16.68 5.48 24.15
N GLY A 641 16.12 5.27 22.97
CA GLY A 641 16.65 5.74 21.69
C GLY A 641 17.16 4.65 20.76
N GLY A 642 17.43 3.44 21.28
CA GLY A 642 17.88 2.30 20.48
C GLY A 642 19.08 2.63 19.58
N MET A 643 19.06 2.15 18.34
CA MET A 643 20.16 2.36 17.38
C MET A 643 20.43 3.84 17.05
N ALA A 644 19.43 4.72 17.19
CA ALA A 644 19.61 6.15 16.89
C ALA A 644 20.66 6.82 17.81
N ARG A 645 20.99 6.24 18.97
CA ARG A 645 22.08 6.73 19.85
C ARG A 645 23.47 6.64 19.20
N ARG A 646 23.64 5.72 18.25
CA ARG A 646 24.91 5.49 17.54
C ARG A 646 25.03 6.33 16.27
N ILE A 647 23.92 6.78 15.70
CA ILE A 647 23.87 7.56 14.46
C ILE A 647 24.00 9.06 14.77
N LYS A 648 24.96 9.76 14.18
CA LYS A 648 25.31 11.13 14.54
C LYS A 648 24.61 12.16 13.65
N TYR A 649 24.61 11.91 12.35
CA TYR A 649 23.99 12.81 11.36
C TYR A 649 23.33 12.00 10.23
N THR A 650 22.33 12.59 9.58
CA THR A 650 21.72 12.02 8.37
C THR A 650 22.57 12.30 7.13
N LEU A 651 22.24 11.71 5.99
CA LEU A 651 22.92 11.98 4.72
C LEU A 651 22.72 13.46 4.30
N GLU A 652 21.56 14.01 4.63
CA GLU A 652 21.17 15.39 4.41
C GLU A 652 21.77 16.37 5.43
N GLY A 653 22.57 15.88 6.38
CA GLY A 653 23.28 16.70 7.38
C GLY A 653 22.50 17.03 8.65
N ALA A 654 21.34 16.42 8.89
CA ALA A 654 20.53 16.72 10.08
C ALA A 654 21.11 16.11 11.38
N ASP A 655 21.06 16.85 12.50
CA ASP A 655 21.55 16.39 13.82
C ASP A 655 20.61 15.37 14.46
N VAL A 656 21.00 14.10 14.39
CA VAL A 656 20.21 12.98 14.95
C VAL A 656 20.26 12.98 16.48
N GLN A 657 21.39 13.36 17.09
CA GLN A 657 21.54 13.33 18.54
C GLN A 657 20.76 14.45 19.22
N GLY A 658 20.74 15.65 18.62
CA GLY A 658 19.89 16.76 19.05
C GLY A 658 18.41 16.40 19.01
N TYR A 659 17.95 15.87 17.88
CA TYR A 659 16.56 15.42 17.73
C TYR A 659 16.19 14.32 18.75
N LEU A 660 17.05 13.32 18.93
CA LEU A 660 16.81 12.23 19.86
C LEU A 660 16.71 12.70 21.31
N ARG A 661 17.60 13.61 21.74
CA ARG A 661 17.53 14.21 23.09
C ARG A 661 16.21 14.93 23.31
N GLU A 662 15.77 15.71 22.34
CA GLU A 662 14.50 16.44 22.40
C GLU A 662 13.30 15.49 22.45
N LEU A 663 13.31 14.44 21.62
CA LEU A 663 12.24 13.44 21.60
C LEU A 663 12.12 12.71 22.94
N ILE A 664 13.25 12.27 23.51
CA ILE A 664 13.31 11.62 24.83
C ILE A 664 12.81 12.59 25.92
N ARG A 665 13.23 13.86 25.87
CA ARG A 665 12.77 14.90 26.81
C ARG A 665 11.26 15.06 26.76
N ARG A 666 10.67 15.16 25.56
CA ARG A 666 9.21 15.29 25.37
C ARG A 666 8.47 14.06 25.90
N VAL A 667 8.98 12.86 25.67
CA VAL A 667 8.40 11.63 26.20
C VAL A 667 8.40 11.61 27.73
N HIS A 668 9.52 11.98 28.38
CA HIS A 668 9.60 12.04 29.84
C HIS A 668 8.68 13.10 30.47
N GLN A 669 8.43 14.20 29.76
CA GLN A 669 7.61 15.30 30.26
C GLN A 669 6.12 15.12 29.99
N ASN A 670 5.73 14.19 29.11
CA ASN A 670 4.33 14.00 28.75
C ASN A 670 3.60 13.20 29.86
N PRO A 671 2.58 13.77 30.51
CA PRO A 671 1.89 13.12 31.64
C PRO A 671 1.06 11.90 31.23
N LEU A 672 0.77 11.74 29.94
CA LEU A 672 0.02 10.60 29.41
C LEU A 672 0.93 9.41 29.04
N ILE A 673 2.26 9.53 29.17
CA ILE A 673 3.18 8.45 28.86
C ILE A 673 3.75 7.84 30.13
N HIS A 674 3.41 6.58 30.37
CA HIS A 674 3.92 5.74 31.45
C HIS A 674 5.12 4.94 30.95
N LEU A 675 6.32 5.38 31.31
CA LEU A 675 7.58 4.77 30.86
C LEU A 675 8.08 3.66 31.80
N TYR A 676 8.40 2.51 31.22
CA TYR A 676 9.05 1.38 31.90
C TYR A 676 10.33 1.00 31.14
N THR A 677 11.49 1.30 31.73
CA THR A 677 12.81 0.86 31.25
C THR A 677 13.23 -0.42 31.97
N LYS A 678 14.20 -1.16 31.41
CA LYS A 678 14.59 -2.50 31.90
C LYS A 678 13.36 -3.40 32.07
N ALA A 679 12.45 -3.28 31.13
CA ALA A 679 11.15 -3.90 31.19
C ALA A 679 10.91 -4.79 29.98
N THR A 680 10.43 -6.01 30.22
CA THR A 680 10.19 -7.00 29.18
C THR A 680 8.77 -7.54 29.28
N VAL A 681 8.15 -7.80 28.13
CA VAL A 681 6.83 -8.44 28.09
C VAL A 681 7.00 -9.92 28.42
N LEU A 682 6.18 -10.43 29.33
CA LEU A 682 6.13 -11.85 29.70
C LEU A 682 4.99 -12.58 28.98
N GLU A 683 3.84 -11.93 28.86
CA GLU A 683 2.62 -12.52 28.31
C GLU A 683 1.70 -11.41 27.78
N ALA A 684 1.06 -11.64 26.63
CA ALA A 684 -0.01 -10.79 26.12
C ALA A 684 -1.26 -11.65 25.85
N LYS A 685 -2.38 -11.24 26.45
CA LYS A 685 -3.69 -11.89 26.33
C LYS A 685 -4.75 -10.87 25.92
N GLY A 686 -5.90 -11.36 25.47
CA GLY A 686 -7.04 -10.54 25.09
C GLY A 686 -7.22 -10.43 23.58
N TYR A 687 -7.95 -9.39 23.17
CA TYR A 687 -8.39 -9.17 21.80
C TYR A 687 -8.43 -7.66 21.52
N VAL A 688 -8.63 -7.28 20.25
CA VAL A 688 -8.75 -5.88 19.82
C VAL A 688 -9.64 -5.07 20.77
N GLY A 689 -9.13 -3.92 21.24
CA GLY A 689 -9.81 -3.07 22.21
C GLY A 689 -9.71 -3.51 23.67
N ASN A 690 -9.33 -4.75 23.98
CA ASN A 690 -9.28 -5.29 25.36
C ASN A 690 -8.13 -6.28 25.54
N PHE A 691 -6.90 -5.78 25.54
CA PHE A 691 -5.72 -6.57 25.85
C PHE A 691 -5.33 -6.42 27.33
N ASN A 692 -4.71 -7.46 27.88
CA ASN A 692 -3.99 -7.43 29.15
C ASN A 692 -2.59 -8.00 28.94
N THR A 693 -1.57 -7.19 29.19
CA THR A 693 -0.17 -7.55 28.99
C THR A 693 0.59 -7.54 30.31
N LYS A 694 1.26 -8.64 30.62
CA LYS A 694 2.14 -8.76 31.78
C LYS A 694 3.54 -8.29 31.42
N VAL A 695 4.07 -7.36 32.20
CA VAL A 695 5.40 -6.77 32.00
C VAL A 695 6.23 -6.99 33.26
N GLN A 696 7.40 -7.61 33.10
CA GLN A 696 8.43 -7.62 34.14
C GLN A 696 9.18 -6.29 34.09
N SER A 697 9.34 -5.63 35.25
CA SER A 697 10.18 -4.44 35.39
C SER A 697 11.01 -4.51 36.67
N ASP A 698 11.90 -3.55 36.89
CA ASP A 698 12.60 -3.37 38.18
C ASP A 698 11.63 -3.18 39.36
N ARG A 699 10.36 -2.82 39.11
CA ARG A 699 9.29 -2.66 40.11
C ARG A 699 8.47 -3.93 40.35
N GLY A 700 8.85 -5.05 39.73
CA GLY A 700 8.10 -6.31 39.75
C GLY A 700 7.26 -6.54 38.50
N VAL A 701 6.36 -7.53 38.57
CA VAL A 701 5.42 -7.87 37.49
C VAL A 701 4.21 -6.96 37.55
N LEU A 702 3.93 -6.28 36.44
CA LEU A 702 2.80 -5.37 36.26
C LEU A 702 1.83 -5.94 35.22
N GLU A 703 0.53 -5.75 35.43
CA GLU A 703 -0.51 -6.04 34.44
C GLU A 703 -1.02 -4.74 33.82
N ILE A 704 -0.88 -4.60 32.51
CA ILE A 704 -1.24 -3.39 31.76
C ILE A 704 -2.42 -3.72 30.85
N ARG A 705 -3.54 -3.04 31.06
CA ARG A 705 -4.71 -3.08 30.17
C ARG A 705 -4.60 -1.99 29.11
N HIS A 706 -4.90 -2.34 27.87
CA HIS A 706 -4.83 -1.42 26.72
C HIS A 706 -5.71 -1.92 25.58
N GLY A 707 -6.13 -1.02 24.69
CA GLY A 707 -6.94 -1.37 23.52
C GLY A 707 -6.12 -1.64 22.26
N ALA A 708 -4.91 -1.11 22.19
CA ALA A 708 -4.03 -1.19 21.03
C ALA A 708 -2.56 -1.43 21.43
N THR A 709 -1.82 -2.20 20.62
CA THR A 709 -0.39 -2.40 20.78
C THR A 709 0.40 -1.95 19.56
N VAL A 710 1.51 -1.24 19.75
CA VAL A 710 2.49 -0.95 18.70
C VAL A 710 3.79 -1.70 18.98
N ILE A 711 4.21 -2.55 18.04
CA ILE A 711 5.49 -3.26 18.08
C ILE A 711 6.55 -2.40 17.37
N ALA A 712 7.54 -1.94 18.14
CA ALA A 712 8.60 -1.01 17.72
C ALA A 712 9.99 -1.47 18.21
N VAL A 713 10.22 -2.79 18.28
CA VAL A 713 11.41 -3.41 18.88
C VAL A 713 12.72 -3.21 18.10
N GLY A 714 12.69 -2.47 17.00
CA GLY A 714 13.88 -2.10 16.22
C GLY A 714 14.51 -3.27 15.45
N ALA A 715 15.81 -3.14 15.20
CA ALA A 715 16.64 -4.11 14.49
C ALA A 715 18.08 -3.98 14.99
N ASP A 716 18.87 -5.03 14.80
CA ASP A 716 20.27 -5.10 15.19
C ASP A 716 21.19 -5.00 13.96
N VAL A 717 22.48 -4.75 14.19
CA VAL A 717 23.52 -4.78 13.15
C VAL A 717 24.17 -6.16 13.17
N TYR A 718 24.32 -6.77 12.01
CA TYR A 718 25.07 -8.00 11.84
C TYR A 718 26.53 -7.78 12.23
N SER A 719 27.08 -8.69 13.05
CA SER A 719 28.52 -8.76 13.32
C SER A 719 29.19 -9.64 12.26
N PRO A 720 29.96 -9.06 11.31
CA PRO A 720 30.59 -9.84 10.24
C PRO A 720 31.56 -10.89 10.78
N SER A 721 31.62 -12.03 10.10
CA SER A 721 32.67 -13.05 10.32
C SER A 721 33.74 -13.02 9.23
N GLU A 722 33.42 -12.37 8.11
CA GLU A 722 34.24 -12.17 6.94
C GLU A 722 35.15 -10.93 7.04
N TYR A 723 36.11 -10.83 6.11
CA TYR A 723 36.96 -9.64 5.91
C TYR A 723 37.77 -9.18 7.12
N LEU A 724 38.24 -10.13 7.96
CA LEU A 724 39.06 -9.87 9.15
C LEU A 724 38.38 -9.02 10.24
N TYR A 725 37.05 -8.87 10.20
CA TYR A 725 36.31 -8.18 11.25
C TYR A 725 36.50 -8.86 12.60
N GLY A 726 36.81 -8.08 13.64
CA GLY A 726 37.13 -8.58 14.98
C GLY A 726 38.53 -9.22 15.11
N GLN A 727 39.26 -9.40 14.01
CA GLN A 727 40.62 -9.94 13.99
C GLN A 727 41.66 -8.83 13.76
N ASP A 728 41.32 -7.80 12.98
CA ASP A 728 42.16 -6.63 12.74
C ASP A 728 41.43 -5.34 13.14
N GLN A 729 42.08 -4.48 13.92
CA GLN A 729 41.47 -3.25 14.47
C GLN A 729 41.20 -2.16 13.41
N ARG A 730 41.79 -2.29 12.22
CA ARG A 730 41.55 -1.38 11.08
C ARG A 730 40.27 -1.71 10.31
N VAL A 731 39.66 -2.86 10.59
CA VAL A 731 38.40 -3.28 10.01
C VAL A 731 37.26 -2.86 10.92
N LEU A 732 36.42 -1.97 10.41
CA LEU A 732 35.29 -1.37 11.12
C LEU A 732 34.00 -1.69 10.37
N THR A 733 32.86 -1.63 11.05
CA THR A 733 31.58 -1.42 10.37
C THR A 733 31.42 0.05 9.98
N ASN A 734 30.54 0.34 9.02
CA ASN A 734 30.20 1.73 8.70
C ASN A 734 29.68 2.53 9.90
N LEU A 735 28.99 1.87 10.85
CA LEU A 735 28.49 2.52 12.05
C LEU A 735 29.64 2.92 12.99
N GLU A 736 30.64 2.05 13.17
CA GLU A 736 31.83 2.36 13.97
C GLU A 736 32.70 3.42 13.30
N LEU A 737 32.82 3.39 11.96
CA LEU A 737 33.48 4.45 11.21
C LEU A 737 32.80 5.81 11.44
N GLU A 738 31.47 5.87 11.38
CA GLU A 738 30.72 7.11 11.68
C GLU A 738 30.99 7.61 13.11
N GLU A 739 30.96 6.70 14.10
CA GLU A 739 31.23 7.04 15.50
C GLU A 739 32.63 7.62 15.68
N LYS A 740 33.64 7.03 15.04
CA LYS A 740 35.03 7.50 15.07
C LYS A 740 35.23 8.83 14.34
N LEU A 741 34.58 9.01 13.18
CA LEU A 741 34.58 10.28 12.43
C LEU A 741 34.01 11.42 13.27
N ALA A 742 32.84 11.20 13.89
CA ALA A 742 32.21 12.19 14.74
C ALA A 742 32.97 12.46 16.04
N GLY A 743 33.70 11.45 16.55
CA GLY A 743 34.56 11.57 17.72
C GLY A 743 35.92 12.23 17.48
N GLY A 744 36.28 12.51 16.22
CA GLY A 744 37.59 13.10 15.88
C GLY A 744 38.77 12.14 16.06
N ASP A 745 38.55 10.83 15.88
CA ASP A 745 39.58 9.80 16.01
C ASP A 745 40.72 10.04 14.99
N GLN A 746 41.94 10.26 15.51
CA GLN A 746 43.09 10.61 14.69
C GLN A 746 43.52 9.48 13.73
N ALA A 747 43.26 8.21 14.08
CA ALA A 747 43.56 7.09 13.18
C ALA A 747 42.66 7.10 11.94
N VAL A 748 41.43 7.61 12.06
CA VAL A 748 40.51 7.76 10.93
C VAL A 748 40.78 9.04 10.15
N LEU A 749 41.01 10.15 10.83
CA LEU A 749 41.29 11.44 10.17
C LEU A 749 42.62 11.43 9.42
N GLY A 750 43.62 10.72 9.95
CA GLY A 750 44.94 10.56 9.34
C GLY A 750 45.04 9.47 8.27
N ALA A 751 43.98 8.71 8.00
CA ALA A 751 43.99 7.66 6.99
C ALA A 751 44.18 8.25 5.58
N GLU A 752 45.12 7.73 4.81
CA GLU A 752 45.38 8.13 3.43
C GLU A 752 44.47 7.36 2.46
N SER A 753 44.14 6.12 2.79
CA SER A 753 43.32 5.23 1.96
C SER A 753 42.26 4.51 2.78
N VAL A 754 40.99 4.67 2.38
CA VAL A 754 39.82 4.03 3.01
C VAL A 754 39.02 3.26 1.98
N VAL A 755 38.78 1.98 2.24
CA VAL A 755 37.97 1.10 1.39
C VAL A 755 36.69 0.74 2.11
N MET A 756 35.56 0.74 1.40
CA MET A 756 34.26 0.34 1.91
C MET A 756 33.70 -0.84 1.11
N ILE A 757 33.29 -1.94 1.76
CA ILE A 757 32.68 -3.09 1.08
C ILE A 757 31.18 -3.13 1.33
N GLN A 758 30.40 -3.11 0.25
CA GLN A 758 28.94 -3.17 0.29
C GLN A 758 28.42 -4.61 0.37
N CYS A 759 27.19 -4.75 0.88
CA CYS A 759 26.45 -6.01 0.96
C CYS A 759 27.11 -7.08 1.87
N VAL A 760 27.77 -6.65 2.95
CA VAL A 760 28.39 -7.56 3.93
C VAL A 760 27.29 -8.19 4.78
N GLY A 761 27.18 -9.52 4.75
CA GLY A 761 26.13 -10.27 5.44
C GLY A 761 24.72 -10.26 4.81
N CYS A 762 24.47 -9.60 3.67
CA CYS A 762 23.16 -9.60 3.00
C CYS A 762 23.25 -9.77 1.48
N ARG A 763 22.11 -10.01 0.82
CA ARG A 763 22.03 -10.43 -0.61
C ARG A 763 22.90 -11.68 -0.86
N ASN A 764 22.78 -12.65 0.04
CA ASN A 764 23.44 -13.95 -0.02
C ASN A 764 22.44 -15.06 0.34
N GLN A 765 22.89 -16.32 0.36
CA GLN A 765 22.01 -17.48 0.59
C GLN A 765 21.37 -17.47 1.99
N ASP A 766 22.08 -16.99 3.01
CA ASP A 766 21.58 -16.94 4.39
C ASP A 766 20.58 -15.79 4.60
N ARG A 767 20.82 -14.65 3.95
CA ARG A 767 20.05 -13.41 4.10
C ARG A 767 19.76 -12.83 2.73
N ASN A 768 18.76 -13.42 2.08
CA ASN A 768 18.35 -13.08 0.73
C ASN A 768 17.46 -11.83 0.66
N TYR A 769 17.99 -10.72 1.17
CA TYR A 769 17.32 -9.42 1.19
C TYR A 769 18.33 -8.28 1.18
N CYS A 770 17.87 -7.07 0.87
CA CYS A 770 18.66 -5.86 0.91
C CYS A 770 18.54 -5.19 2.28
N SER A 771 19.64 -4.78 2.90
CA SER A 771 19.55 -4.01 4.16
C SER A 771 19.14 -2.54 3.96
N ARG A 772 18.82 -2.11 2.73
CA ARG A 772 18.27 -0.79 2.32
C ARG A 772 19.15 0.44 2.60
N ILE A 773 19.73 0.56 3.80
CA ILE A 773 20.44 1.73 4.31
C ILE A 773 21.94 1.77 3.97
N CYS A 774 22.55 0.61 3.71
CA CYS A 774 24.01 0.44 3.62
C CYS A 774 24.64 1.31 2.51
N CYS A 775 24.00 1.42 1.34
CA CYS A 775 24.50 2.26 0.25
C CYS A 775 24.55 3.75 0.60
N GLY A 776 23.46 4.28 1.17
CA GLY A 776 23.42 5.68 1.61
C GLY A 776 24.38 5.96 2.76
N HIS A 777 24.56 5.01 3.68
CA HIS A 777 25.51 5.15 4.78
C HIS A 777 26.97 5.24 4.30
N SER A 778 27.40 4.38 3.36
CA SER A 778 28.75 4.46 2.80
C SER A 778 29.00 5.79 2.08
N VAL A 779 28.02 6.27 1.30
CA VAL A 779 28.10 7.58 0.64
C VAL A 779 28.19 8.72 1.66
N LYS A 780 27.38 8.68 2.72
CA LYS A 780 27.42 9.65 3.83
C LYS A 780 28.82 9.71 4.45
N ASN A 781 29.39 8.56 4.82
CA ASN A 781 30.70 8.52 5.47
C ASN A 781 31.82 8.93 4.50
N ALA A 782 31.72 8.58 3.22
CA ALA A 782 32.67 8.99 2.19
C ALA A 782 32.69 10.52 1.99
N LEU A 783 31.51 11.15 1.91
CA LEU A 783 31.39 12.61 1.83
C LEU A 783 31.97 13.27 3.08
N LYS A 784 31.65 12.77 4.29
CA LYS A 784 32.21 13.33 5.52
C LYS A 784 33.73 13.16 5.61
N LEU A 785 34.26 12.04 5.14
CA LEU A 785 35.71 11.82 5.02
C LEU A 785 36.33 12.84 4.07
N LYS A 786 35.74 13.08 2.90
CA LYS A 786 36.24 14.07 1.94
C LYS A 786 36.14 15.50 2.46
N GLU A 787 35.13 15.82 3.26
CA GLU A 787 35.00 17.12 3.94
C GLU A 787 36.15 17.33 4.94
N LEU A 788 36.47 16.32 5.76
CA LEU A 788 37.47 16.41 6.83
C LEU A 788 38.91 16.19 6.33
N ASN A 789 39.09 15.33 5.34
CA ASN A 789 40.36 15.01 4.69
C ASN A 789 40.17 14.89 3.17
N PRO A 790 40.23 16.02 2.43
CA PRO A 790 40.03 16.04 0.97
C PRO A 790 41.03 15.19 0.18
N ARG A 791 42.21 14.91 0.76
CA ARG A 791 43.29 14.14 0.12
C ARG A 791 43.13 12.62 0.26
N ALA A 792 42.25 12.16 1.15
CA ALA A 792 42.03 10.74 1.36
C ALA A 792 41.50 10.07 0.07
N SER A 793 42.10 8.92 -0.29
CA SER A 793 41.59 8.06 -1.34
C SER A 793 40.48 7.17 -0.79
N VAL A 794 39.26 7.40 -1.24
CA VAL A 794 38.08 6.65 -0.77
C VAL A 794 37.56 5.77 -1.90
N TYR A 795 37.37 4.49 -1.61
CA TYR A 795 36.86 3.50 -2.55
C TYR A 795 35.64 2.79 -1.98
N ILE A 796 34.61 2.58 -2.81
CA ILE A 796 33.41 1.85 -2.46
C ILE A 796 33.26 0.66 -3.41
N LEU A 797 33.40 -0.55 -2.87
CA LEU A 797 33.24 -1.81 -3.59
C LEU A 797 31.78 -2.27 -3.53
N PHE A 798 31.10 -2.34 -4.68
CA PHE A 798 29.64 -2.54 -4.71
C PHE A 798 29.17 -3.54 -5.77
N ARG A 799 27.91 -3.99 -5.67
CA ARG A 799 27.24 -4.80 -6.71
C ARG A 799 26.26 -3.94 -7.54
N ASP A 800 25.36 -3.28 -6.82
CA ASP A 800 24.42 -2.27 -7.30
C ASP A 800 24.37 -1.11 -6.30
N MET A 801 24.49 0.14 -6.75
CA MET A 801 24.31 1.29 -5.86
C MET A 801 22.82 1.58 -5.71
N ARG A 802 22.30 1.41 -4.49
CA ARG A 802 20.87 1.58 -4.16
C ARG A 802 20.59 2.92 -3.45
N THR A 803 21.12 4.02 -3.98
CA THR A 803 20.85 5.40 -3.55
C THR A 803 19.60 5.97 -4.23
N TYR A 804 18.42 5.41 -3.90
CA TYR A 804 17.14 5.75 -4.53
C TYR A 804 16.58 7.12 -4.08
N GLY A 805 15.62 7.65 -4.83
CA GLY A 805 15.08 8.99 -4.59
C GLY A 805 16.12 10.08 -4.84
N PHE A 806 16.06 11.15 -4.05
CA PHE A 806 17.02 12.25 -4.06
C PHE A 806 18.41 11.85 -3.53
N ARG A 807 18.55 10.65 -2.94
CA ARG A 807 19.86 10.13 -2.51
C ARG A 807 20.83 9.89 -3.67
N GLU A 808 20.30 9.85 -4.89
CA GLU A 808 21.12 9.78 -6.10
C GLU A 808 22.01 11.01 -6.27
N ASP A 809 21.56 12.18 -5.84
CA ASP A 809 22.34 13.42 -5.94
C ASP A 809 23.62 13.32 -5.10
N TYR A 810 23.54 12.78 -3.87
CA TYR A 810 24.69 12.55 -3.02
C TYR A 810 25.64 11.48 -3.56
N TYR A 811 25.12 10.46 -4.26
CA TYR A 811 25.97 9.48 -4.94
C TYR A 811 26.81 10.15 -6.04
N ARG A 812 26.18 11.00 -6.85
CA ARG A 812 26.88 11.81 -7.86
C ARG A 812 27.85 12.80 -7.22
N GLU A 813 27.45 13.45 -6.13
CA GLU A 813 28.32 14.38 -5.38
C GLU A 813 29.58 13.65 -4.90
N ALA A 814 29.45 12.49 -4.27
CA ALA A 814 30.59 11.69 -3.83
C ALA A 814 31.50 11.33 -5.02
N SER A 815 30.91 10.91 -6.15
CA SER A 815 31.67 10.65 -7.37
C SER A 815 32.42 11.89 -7.89
N SER A 816 31.85 13.08 -7.76
CA SER A 816 32.50 14.33 -8.18
C SER A 816 33.66 14.75 -7.26
N GLN A 817 33.69 14.23 -6.03
CA GLN A 817 34.75 14.46 -5.04
C GLN A 817 35.84 13.37 -5.05
N ASP A 818 36.02 12.68 -6.18
CA ASP A 818 37.03 11.61 -6.36
C ASP A 818 36.89 10.44 -5.36
N VAL A 819 35.63 10.09 -5.02
CA VAL A 819 35.30 8.79 -4.43
C VAL A 819 35.17 7.77 -5.56
N LYS A 820 35.97 6.70 -5.52
CA LYS A 820 36.00 5.67 -6.57
C LYS A 820 34.97 4.58 -6.28
N PHE A 821 34.12 4.27 -7.25
CA PHE A 821 33.12 3.22 -7.15
C PHE A 821 33.52 2.04 -8.03
N ILE A 822 33.87 0.91 -7.42
CA ILE A 822 34.35 -0.28 -8.13
C ILE A 822 33.32 -1.39 -7.98
N ARG A 823 32.83 -1.91 -9.11
CA ARG A 823 31.78 -2.93 -9.11
C ARG A 823 32.39 -4.32 -9.11
N TYR A 824 31.94 -5.16 -8.18
CA TYR A 824 32.28 -6.58 -8.11
C TYR A 824 31.06 -7.47 -8.41
N GLN A 825 31.32 -8.71 -8.85
CA GLN A 825 30.28 -9.72 -9.08
C GLN A 825 30.14 -10.64 -7.85
N PRO A 826 28.93 -11.10 -7.51
CA PRO A 826 28.72 -12.02 -6.38
C PRO A 826 29.60 -13.29 -6.44
N GLU A 827 29.90 -13.78 -7.64
CA GLU A 827 30.70 -14.99 -7.89
C GLU A 827 32.21 -14.75 -7.67
N ALA A 828 32.64 -13.48 -7.65
CA ALA A 828 34.01 -13.06 -7.42
C ALA A 828 34.05 -11.92 -6.39
N PRO A 829 33.75 -12.20 -5.10
CA PRO A 829 33.74 -11.18 -4.06
C PRO A 829 35.16 -10.64 -3.78
N PRO A 830 35.29 -9.44 -3.18
CA PRO A 830 36.59 -8.90 -2.77
C PRO A 830 37.32 -9.85 -1.81
N ARG A 831 38.65 -9.82 -1.82
CA ARG A 831 39.52 -10.54 -0.88
C ARG A 831 40.27 -9.52 -0.02
N VAL A 832 40.47 -9.83 1.26
CA VAL A 832 41.10 -8.92 2.23
C VAL A 832 42.21 -9.66 2.96
N GLU A 833 43.42 -9.10 2.92
CA GLU A 833 44.62 -9.68 3.53
C GLU A 833 45.34 -8.61 4.36
N ALA A 834 45.81 -8.97 5.56
CA ALA A 834 46.64 -8.10 6.38
C ALA A 834 48.11 -8.24 5.95
N MET A 835 48.74 -7.13 5.54
CA MET A 835 50.09 -7.10 5.02
C MET A 835 51.03 -6.29 5.92
N GLN A 836 52.32 -6.62 5.85
CA GLN A 836 53.42 -5.83 6.38
C GLN A 836 54.54 -5.79 5.32
N GLU A 837 54.80 -4.60 4.77
CA GLU A 837 55.89 -4.35 3.81
C GLU A 837 56.63 -3.09 4.25
N ASP A 838 57.97 -3.09 4.20
CA ASP A 838 58.84 -1.95 4.55
C ASP A 838 58.54 -1.27 5.91
N GLY A 839 58.06 -2.05 6.89
CA GLY A 839 57.69 -1.56 8.22
C GLY A 839 56.33 -0.85 8.30
N ARG A 840 55.60 -0.71 7.19
CA ARG A 840 54.21 -0.23 7.14
C ARG A 840 53.27 -1.43 7.17
N SER A 841 52.27 -1.42 8.05
CA SER A 841 51.17 -2.38 7.99
C SER A 841 49.95 -1.76 7.35
N PHE A 842 49.33 -2.49 6.41
CA PHE A 842 48.10 -2.08 5.72
C PHE A 842 47.21 -3.30 5.43
N LEU A 843 45.99 -3.04 4.96
CA LEU A 843 45.08 -4.06 4.44
C LEU A 843 45.18 -4.04 2.92
N ARG A 844 45.46 -5.17 2.28
CA ARG A 844 45.38 -5.31 0.82
C ARG A 844 44.02 -5.86 0.44
N ILE A 845 43.26 -5.10 -0.33
CA ILE A 845 41.94 -5.48 -0.83
C ILE A 845 42.06 -5.76 -2.33
N SER A 846 41.75 -6.99 -2.73
CA SER A 846 41.83 -7.44 -4.12
C SER A 846 40.43 -7.71 -4.69
N VAL A 847 40.12 -7.17 -5.86
CA VAL A 847 38.81 -7.30 -6.51
C VAL A 847 38.95 -7.38 -8.03
N LYS A 848 38.19 -8.26 -8.67
CA LYS A 848 38.18 -8.36 -10.14
C LYS A 848 37.34 -7.25 -10.74
N ASP A 849 37.96 -6.38 -11.53
CA ASP A 849 37.25 -5.37 -12.31
C ASP A 849 36.73 -5.98 -13.63
N HIS A 850 35.42 -5.90 -13.83
CA HIS A 850 34.75 -6.49 -14.98
C HIS A 850 34.82 -5.65 -16.27
N ILE A 851 35.28 -4.39 -16.19
CA ILE A 851 35.46 -3.53 -17.37
C ILE A 851 36.85 -3.76 -17.94
N LEU A 852 37.87 -3.82 -17.08
CA LEU A 852 39.27 -4.06 -17.44
C LEU A 852 39.61 -5.55 -17.59
N ASP A 853 38.78 -6.44 -17.03
CA ASP A 853 39.05 -7.88 -16.89
C ASP A 853 40.38 -8.17 -16.17
N GLN A 854 40.69 -7.36 -15.14
CA GLN A 854 41.92 -7.43 -14.35
C GLN A 854 41.62 -7.48 -12.86
N ASP A 855 42.49 -8.11 -12.08
CA ASP A 855 42.47 -8.02 -10.63
C ASP A 855 43.08 -6.68 -10.18
N LEU A 856 42.28 -5.84 -9.54
CA LEU A 856 42.73 -4.62 -8.89
C LEU A 856 43.13 -4.95 -7.45
N ALA A 857 44.31 -4.50 -7.03
CA ALA A 857 44.76 -4.54 -5.65
C ALA A 857 44.87 -3.11 -5.10
N MET A 858 44.32 -2.88 -3.92
CA MET A 858 44.29 -1.58 -3.26
C MET A 858 44.79 -1.74 -1.83
N ASP A 859 45.77 -0.94 -1.47
CA ASP A 859 46.31 -0.89 -0.12
C ASP A 859 45.54 0.17 0.68
N ALA A 860 44.97 -0.24 1.81
CA ALA A 860 44.08 0.56 2.64
C ALA A 860 44.59 0.65 4.07
N ASP A 861 44.51 1.84 4.64
CA ASP A 861 44.77 2.06 6.06
C ASP A 861 43.55 1.64 6.90
N LEU A 862 42.35 1.77 6.33
CA LEU A 862 41.08 1.40 6.95
C LEU A 862 40.15 0.68 5.98
N LEU A 863 39.43 -0.31 6.51
CA LEU A 863 38.37 -1.02 5.81
C LEU A 863 37.06 -0.84 6.57
N ALA A 864 36.03 -0.32 5.91
CA ALA A 864 34.68 -0.23 6.46
C ALA A 864 33.72 -1.22 5.80
N LEU A 865 33.04 -2.01 6.62
CA LEU A 865 32.09 -3.02 6.19
C LEU A 865 30.68 -2.47 6.32
N ALA A 866 29.95 -2.45 5.20
CA ALA A 866 28.54 -2.08 5.20
C ALA A 866 27.69 -3.28 5.63
N ALA A 867 27.77 -3.58 6.93
CA ALA A 867 27.15 -4.72 7.58
C ALA A 867 25.61 -4.70 7.45
N ALA A 868 25.05 -5.91 7.34
CA ALA A 868 23.62 -6.11 7.23
C ALA A 868 22.86 -5.65 8.48
N VAL A 869 21.60 -5.26 8.28
CA VAL A 869 20.63 -5.05 9.35
C VAL A 869 19.84 -6.34 9.52
N VAL A 870 19.72 -6.84 10.75
CA VAL A 870 19.09 -8.12 11.09
C VAL A 870 17.96 -7.94 12.10
N PRO A 871 16.97 -8.85 12.15
CA PRO A 871 15.94 -8.81 13.19
C PRO A 871 16.56 -8.88 14.59
N PRO A 872 15.95 -8.24 15.59
CA PRO A 872 16.48 -8.29 16.94
C PRO A 872 16.32 -9.70 17.53
N ALA A 873 17.24 -10.11 18.41
CA ALA A 873 17.27 -11.48 18.96
C ALA A 873 15.94 -11.92 19.61
N GLY A 874 15.18 -10.99 20.22
CA GLY A 874 13.89 -11.24 20.87
C GLY A 874 12.65 -11.19 19.96
N ALA A 875 12.81 -11.08 18.64
CA ALA A 875 11.68 -10.90 17.72
C ALA A 875 10.71 -12.09 17.72
N LYS A 876 11.23 -13.31 17.88
CA LYS A 876 10.43 -14.54 17.85
C LYS A 876 9.55 -14.66 19.08
N GLU A 877 10.08 -14.32 20.25
CA GLU A 877 9.37 -14.32 21.53
C GLU A 877 8.23 -13.29 21.48
N VAL A 878 8.50 -12.07 21.00
CA VAL A 878 7.47 -11.02 20.83
C VAL A 878 6.40 -11.47 19.82
N SER A 879 6.80 -12.09 18.71
CA SER A 879 5.87 -12.66 17.72
C SER A 879 4.93 -13.68 18.34
N GLN A 880 5.44 -14.59 19.15
CA GLN A 880 4.63 -15.61 19.84
C GLN A 880 3.69 -15.00 20.88
N MET A 881 4.17 -14.04 21.69
CA MET A 881 3.36 -13.38 22.72
C MET A 881 2.17 -12.63 22.13
N PHE A 882 2.39 -11.84 21.08
CA PHE A 882 1.35 -11.05 20.44
C PHE A 882 0.62 -11.77 19.31
N LYS A 883 0.98 -13.04 19.04
CA LYS A 883 0.38 -13.89 17.98
C LYS A 883 0.45 -13.23 16.59
N VAL A 884 1.58 -12.58 16.29
CA VAL A 884 1.83 -11.91 15.01
C VAL A 884 2.87 -12.66 14.19
N SER A 885 2.79 -12.57 12.86
CA SER A 885 3.65 -13.35 11.95
C SER A 885 5.02 -12.70 11.72
N LEU A 886 6.02 -13.55 11.51
CA LEU A 886 7.33 -13.16 10.95
C LEU A 886 7.41 -13.62 9.49
N GLY A 887 8.07 -12.83 8.66
CA GLY A 887 8.39 -13.20 7.28
C GLY A 887 9.58 -14.16 7.21
N ALA A 888 9.94 -14.56 5.98
CA ALA A 888 11.04 -15.50 5.73
C ALA A 888 12.41 -15.02 6.26
N ASP A 889 12.59 -13.70 6.42
CA ASP A 889 13.82 -13.08 6.92
C ASP A 889 13.87 -12.88 8.44
N GLY A 890 12.84 -13.33 9.17
CA GLY A 890 12.71 -13.15 10.61
C GLY A 890 12.24 -11.76 11.06
N PHE A 891 12.04 -10.81 10.14
CA PHE A 891 11.36 -9.54 10.43
C PHE A 891 9.84 -9.72 10.54
N PHE A 892 9.15 -8.81 11.22
CA PHE A 892 7.70 -8.85 11.37
C PHE A 892 6.97 -8.67 10.04
N GLN A 893 5.94 -9.48 9.79
CA GLN A 893 5.12 -9.44 8.57
C GLN A 893 3.85 -8.61 8.79
N GLU A 894 3.67 -7.60 7.94
CA GLU A 894 2.47 -6.77 7.88
C GLU A 894 1.24 -7.53 7.38
N ALA A 895 0.04 -6.99 7.62
CA ALA A 895 -1.23 -7.57 7.19
C ALA A 895 -1.35 -7.63 5.66
N HIS A 896 -0.94 -6.57 4.98
CA HIS A 896 -0.91 -6.50 3.53
C HIS A 896 0.12 -5.46 3.07
N VAL A 897 1.06 -5.88 2.22
CA VAL A 897 2.21 -5.06 1.79
C VAL A 897 1.82 -3.69 1.24
N LYS A 898 0.71 -3.60 0.47
CA LYS A 898 0.22 -2.34 -0.12
C LYS A 898 -0.69 -1.50 0.78
N LEU A 899 -1.80 -2.08 1.23
CA LEU A 899 -2.91 -1.31 1.80
C LEU A 899 -2.90 -1.23 3.33
N ARG A 900 -2.13 -2.11 3.98
CA ARG A 900 -2.03 -2.17 5.45
C ARG A 900 -0.57 -2.39 5.88
N PRO A 901 0.36 -1.49 5.52
CA PRO A 901 1.80 -1.67 5.73
C PRO A 901 2.25 -1.48 7.19
N VAL A 902 1.36 -1.04 8.08
CA VAL A 902 1.63 -0.80 9.51
C VAL A 902 0.71 -1.62 10.43
N ASP A 903 -0.22 -2.39 9.87
CA ASP A 903 -1.09 -3.28 10.63
C ASP A 903 -0.50 -4.69 10.65
N PHE A 904 -0.78 -5.47 11.69
CA PHE A 904 -0.67 -6.92 11.63
C PHE A 904 -1.98 -7.57 11.18
N GLY A 905 -1.90 -8.84 10.76
CA GLY A 905 -3.11 -9.64 10.54
C GLY A 905 -3.94 -9.82 11.83
N ALA A 906 -3.29 -9.75 13.00
CA ALA A 906 -3.96 -9.64 14.29
C ALA A 906 -4.46 -8.21 14.51
N GLU A 907 -5.79 -8.04 14.62
CA GLU A 907 -6.41 -6.74 14.85
C GLU A 907 -6.02 -6.11 16.18
N GLY A 908 -5.88 -4.78 16.20
CA GLY A 908 -5.44 -4.02 17.38
C GLY A 908 -3.93 -4.07 17.66
N VAL A 909 -3.16 -4.78 16.83
CA VAL A 909 -1.68 -4.81 16.89
C VAL A 909 -1.10 -4.17 15.64
N TYR A 910 -0.17 -3.24 15.83
CA TYR A 910 0.43 -2.40 14.80
C TYR A 910 1.95 -2.50 14.84
N LEU A 911 2.61 -2.06 13.76
CA LEU A 911 4.02 -2.26 13.51
C LEU A 911 4.66 -0.97 13.00
N CYS A 912 5.82 -0.59 13.56
CA CYS A 912 6.60 0.52 13.02
C CYS A 912 8.12 0.36 13.19
N GLY A 913 8.87 1.17 12.44
CA GLY A 913 10.33 1.23 12.52
C GLY A 913 11.03 0.01 11.92
N ALA A 914 12.29 -0.18 12.31
CA ALA A 914 13.14 -1.24 11.75
C ALA A 914 12.70 -2.67 12.09
N ALA A 915 11.76 -2.85 13.04
CA ALA A 915 11.15 -4.14 13.35
C ALA A 915 10.44 -4.76 12.13
N HIS A 916 9.89 -3.92 11.25
CA HIS A 916 9.21 -4.36 10.03
C HIS A 916 10.17 -4.81 8.92
N TYR A 917 11.23 -4.04 8.74
CA TYR A 917 12.28 -4.21 7.71
C TYR A 917 13.32 -3.09 7.87
N PRO A 918 14.58 -3.25 7.44
CA PRO A 918 15.56 -2.16 7.41
C PRO A 918 15.02 -0.95 6.65
N LYS A 919 15.22 0.26 7.18
CA LYS A 919 14.69 1.52 6.62
C LYS A 919 15.44 2.74 7.19
N HIS A 920 15.37 3.87 6.48
CA HIS A 920 15.98 5.13 6.92
C HIS A 920 15.23 5.74 8.12
N ILE A 921 15.85 6.75 8.75
CA ILE A 921 15.27 7.47 9.90
C ILE A 921 13.93 8.12 9.52
N SER A 922 13.89 8.88 8.42
CA SER A 922 12.66 9.55 7.96
C SER A 922 11.54 8.56 7.65
N GLU A 923 11.86 7.42 7.04
CA GLU A 923 10.93 6.32 6.77
C GLU A 923 10.43 5.67 8.07
N SER A 924 11.31 5.49 9.07
CA SER A 924 10.94 4.95 10.39
C SER A 924 9.97 5.87 11.14
N ILE A 925 10.22 7.18 11.08
CA ILE A 925 9.38 8.21 11.68
C ILE A 925 8.02 8.25 10.97
N SER A 926 8.02 8.23 9.63
CA SER A 926 6.78 8.17 8.83
C SER A 926 5.94 6.95 9.21
N GLN A 927 6.57 5.79 9.36
CA GLN A 927 5.88 4.56 9.76
C GLN A 927 5.35 4.63 11.19
N ALA A 928 6.07 5.29 12.11
CA ALA A 928 5.63 5.50 13.48
C ALA A 928 4.38 6.39 13.55
N TYR A 929 4.36 7.49 12.79
CA TYR A 929 3.15 8.31 12.66
C TYR A 929 2.01 7.56 11.96
N GLY A 930 2.32 6.75 10.93
CA GLY A 930 1.34 5.89 10.27
C GLY A 930 0.70 4.90 11.25
N ALA A 931 1.51 4.20 12.06
CA ALA A 931 1.03 3.31 13.10
C ALA A 931 0.21 4.05 14.16
N ALA A 932 0.63 5.23 14.60
CA ALA A 932 -0.16 6.07 15.51
C ALA A 932 -1.52 6.44 14.89
N GLY A 933 -1.56 6.89 13.63
CA GLY A 933 -2.80 7.19 12.93
C GLY A 933 -3.77 6.00 12.90
N ARG A 934 -3.25 4.79 12.62
CA ARG A 934 -4.03 3.54 12.62
C ARG A 934 -4.43 3.05 14.01
N VAL A 935 -3.65 3.34 15.05
CA VAL A 935 -4.08 3.14 16.46
C VAL A 935 -5.27 4.03 16.76
N LEU A 936 -5.24 5.28 16.29
CA LEU A 936 -6.31 6.25 16.56
C LEU A 936 -7.62 5.92 15.85
N THR A 937 -7.61 5.23 14.71
CA THR A 937 -8.85 4.71 14.11
C THR A 937 -9.54 3.67 15.01
N LEU A 938 -8.82 3.05 15.96
CA LEU A 938 -9.39 2.15 16.95
C LEU A 938 -9.74 2.90 18.25
N LEU A 939 -8.77 3.57 18.88
CA LEU A 939 -8.96 4.15 20.22
C LEU A 939 -9.93 5.33 20.25
N ALA A 940 -10.14 6.02 19.13
CA ALA A 940 -11.15 7.08 19.04
C ALA A 940 -12.59 6.56 19.17
N ASN A 941 -12.84 5.28 18.89
CA ASN A 941 -14.18 4.67 18.92
C ASN A 941 -14.48 4.06 20.29
N GLU A 942 -15.70 4.21 20.80
CA GLU A 942 -16.13 3.65 22.10
C GLU A 942 -16.19 2.12 22.09
N THR A 943 -16.56 1.55 20.94
CA THR A 943 -16.69 0.11 20.76
C THR A 943 -15.98 -0.37 19.50
N VAL A 944 -15.63 -1.65 19.50
CA VAL A 944 -15.25 -2.40 18.30
C VAL A 944 -16.26 -3.51 18.07
N VAL A 945 -16.66 -3.69 16.81
CA VAL A 945 -17.66 -4.67 16.42
C VAL A 945 -16.98 -6.02 16.20
N ALA A 946 -17.34 -7.03 16.98
CA ALA A 946 -16.91 -8.40 16.77
C ALA A 946 -17.94 -9.21 15.97
N SER A 947 -17.44 -10.08 15.09
CA SER A 947 -18.25 -10.96 14.25
C SER A 947 -19.25 -11.80 15.05
N GLY A 948 -20.45 -11.96 14.51
CA GLY A 948 -21.49 -12.85 15.02
C GLY A 948 -21.26 -14.33 14.71
N SER A 949 -20.24 -14.66 13.91
CA SER A 949 -19.83 -16.01 13.54
C SER A 949 -19.01 -16.69 14.65
N VAL A 950 -19.65 -16.86 15.81
CA VAL A 950 -19.05 -17.49 17.00
C VAL A 950 -19.63 -18.88 17.26
N CYS A 951 -18.93 -19.69 18.04
CA CYS A 951 -19.45 -20.99 18.47
C CYS A 951 -20.60 -20.81 19.47
N ALA A 952 -21.58 -21.71 19.42
CA ALA A 952 -22.67 -21.80 20.39
C ALA A 952 -22.91 -23.24 20.81
N VAL A 953 -23.31 -23.43 22.07
CA VAL A 953 -23.58 -24.74 22.67
C VAL A 953 -25.09 -24.95 22.79
N ASP A 954 -25.56 -26.08 22.27
CA ASP A 954 -26.86 -26.67 22.59
C ASP A 954 -26.72 -27.47 23.90
N GLU A 955 -27.27 -26.91 24.99
CA GLU A 955 -27.18 -27.50 26.33
C GLU A 955 -27.76 -28.92 26.39
N HIS A 956 -28.79 -29.21 25.58
CA HIS A 956 -29.47 -30.50 25.58
C HIS A 956 -28.60 -31.62 25.02
N LYS A 957 -27.73 -31.30 24.06
CA LYS A 957 -26.78 -32.25 23.47
C LYS A 957 -25.46 -32.31 24.23
N CYS A 958 -25.16 -31.28 25.03
CA CYS A 958 -23.89 -31.16 25.73
C CYS A 958 -23.83 -32.14 26.91
N ILE A 959 -22.85 -33.04 26.90
CA ILE A 959 -22.63 -34.04 27.96
C ILE A 959 -21.62 -33.60 29.02
N GLY A 960 -21.19 -32.33 29.01
CA GLY A 960 -20.26 -31.79 30.02
C GLY A 960 -18.82 -32.33 29.95
N CYS A 961 -18.41 -32.98 28.86
CA CYS A 961 -17.11 -33.67 28.76
C CYS A 961 -15.87 -32.77 28.70
N GLN A 962 -16.03 -31.45 28.65
CA GLN A 962 -14.96 -30.43 28.64
C GLN A 962 -13.98 -30.46 27.45
N ALA A 963 -14.13 -31.39 26.50
CA ALA A 963 -13.23 -31.49 25.34
C ALA A 963 -13.14 -30.19 24.53
N CYS A 964 -14.26 -29.48 24.39
CA CYS A 964 -14.32 -28.18 23.72
C CYS A 964 -13.56 -27.08 24.48
N ALA A 965 -13.65 -27.06 25.81
CA ALA A 965 -12.95 -26.08 26.65
C ALA A 965 -11.43 -26.24 26.56
N VAL A 966 -10.94 -27.48 26.64
CA VAL A 966 -9.51 -27.79 26.48
C VAL A 966 -8.98 -27.44 25.09
N ALA A 967 -9.81 -27.60 24.05
CA ALA A 967 -9.41 -27.30 22.68
C ALA A 967 -9.31 -25.79 22.39
N CYS A 968 -9.95 -24.92 23.18
CA CYS A 968 -10.02 -23.50 22.89
C CYS A 968 -8.74 -22.75 23.28
N ALA A 969 -7.94 -22.33 22.28
CA ALA A 969 -6.71 -21.55 22.49
C ALA A 969 -6.94 -20.11 22.99
N PHE A 970 -8.20 -19.67 23.05
CA PHE A 970 -8.59 -18.31 23.45
C PHE A 970 -9.28 -18.26 24.82
N GLY A 971 -9.49 -19.42 25.48
CA GLY A 971 -10.21 -19.49 26.74
C GLY A 971 -11.67 -19.02 26.63
N ALA A 972 -12.26 -19.12 25.44
CA ALA A 972 -13.61 -18.64 25.16
C ALA A 972 -14.72 -19.58 25.64
N ILE A 973 -14.37 -20.73 26.22
CA ILE A 973 -15.33 -21.76 26.62
C ILE A 973 -15.10 -22.07 28.09
N GLU A 974 -16.12 -21.87 28.91
CA GLU A 974 -16.13 -22.19 30.32
C GLU A 974 -17.11 -23.33 30.61
N MET A 975 -16.92 -24.01 31.74
CA MET A 975 -17.88 -24.97 32.26
C MET A 975 -18.76 -24.26 33.28
N ALA A 976 -20.05 -24.17 32.99
CA ALA A 976 -21.03 -23.50 33.84
C ALA A 976 -22.07 -24.50 34.37
N GLU A 977 -22.50 -24.30 35.61
CA GLU A 977 -23.62 -25.05 36.17
C GLU A 977 -24.93 -24.53 35.55
N THR A 978 -25.68 -25.41 34.90
CA THR A 978 -26.97 -25.08 34.28
C THR A 978 -28.09 -25.90 34.91
N LYS A 979 -29.35 -25.63 34.55
CA LYS A 979 -30.48 -26.48 34.95
C LYS A 979 -30.37 -27.94 34.46
N GLN A 980 -29.50 -28.20 33.49
CA GLN A 980 -29.25 -29.52 32.90
C GLN A 980 -27.93 -30.15 33.39
N GLY A 981 -27.37 -29.62 34.48
CA GLY A 981 -26.07 -29.99 35.05
C GLY A 981 -24.92 -29.14 34.50
N GLN A 982 -23.68 -29.59 34.68
CA GLN A 982 -22.49 -28.89 34.21
C GLN A 982 -22.40 -28.94 32.67
N LYS A 983 -22.51 -27.79 32.01
CA LYS A 983 -22.45 -27.65 30.55
C LYS A 983 -21.35 -26.71 30.12
N ALA A 984 -20.90 -26.86 28.87
CA ALA A 984 -20.01 -25.90 28.25
C ALA A 984 -20.80 -24.64 27.87
N ARG A 985 -20.20 -23.47 28.08
CA ARG A 985 -20.75 -22.17 27.70
C ARG A 985 -19.68 -21.37 26.96
N VAL A 986 -20.06 -20.79 25.82
CA VAL A 986 -19.17 -19.92 25.05
C VAL A 986 -19.32 -18.47 25.53
N ILE A 987 -18.20 -17.82 25.79
CA ILE A 987 -18.07 -16.37 25.98
C ILE A 987 -17.88 -15.77 24.58
N PRO A 988 -18.94 -15.20 23.95
CA PRO A 988 -18.91 -14.85 22.52
C PRO A 988 -17.76 -13.91 22.15
N VAL A 989 -17.51 -12.95 23.03
CA VAL A 989 -16.47 -11.91 22.90
C VAL A 989 -15.05 -12.48 22.75
N LEU A 990 -14.76 -13.63 23.37
CA LEU A 990 -13.46 -14.29 23.30
C LEU A 990 -13.36 -15.27 22.12
N CYS A 991 -14.50 -15.67 21.53
CA CYS A 991 -14.54 -16.66 20.48
C CYS A 991 -14.09 -16.04 19.15
N LYS A 992 -12.98 -16.56 18.58
CA LYS A 992 -12.49 -16.15 17.25
C LYS A 992 -13.12 -16.89 16.07
N GLY A 993 -14.12 -17.75 16.34
CA GLY A 993 -14.85 -18.46 15.30
C GLY A 993 -14.00 -19.44 14.49
N ASP A 994 -12.96 -20.04 15.09
CA ASP A 994 -12.06 -20.97 14.39
C ASP A 994 -12.69 -22.36 14.12
N GLY A 995 -13.76 -22.70 14.85
CA GLY A 995 -14.47 -23.98 14.73
C GLY A 995 -13.72 -25.19 15.32
N LEU A 996 -12.56 -25.02 15.95
CA LEU A 996 -11.77 -26.16 16.45
C LEU A 996 -12.55 -26.97 17.50
N CYS A 997 -13.28 -26.28 18.38
CA CYS A 997 -14.10 -26.93 19.40
C CYS A 997 -15.26 -27.75 18.83
N ASN A 998 -15.83 -27.37 17.67
CA ASN A 998 -16.87 -28.14 16.97
C ASN A 998 -16.32 -29.52 16.60
N THR A 999 -15.14 -29.57 15.97
CA THR A 999 -14.51 -30.83 15.54
C THR A 999 -14.16 -31.80 16.69
N LYS A 1000 -14.11 -31.29 17.92
CA LYS A 1000 -13.81 -32.08 19.13
C LYS A 1000 -15.05 -32.54 19.87
N CYS A 1001 -16.23 -32.05 19.52
CA CYS A 1001 -17.45 -32.36 20.22
C CYS A 1001 -18.02 -33.72 19.76
N PRO A 1002 -18.07 -34.73 20.64
CA PRO A 1002 -18.52 -36.07 20.23
C PRO A 1002 -20.03 -36.14 19.94
N THR A 1003 -20.81 -35.18 20.44
CA THR A 1003 -22.28 -35.16 20.31
C THR A 1003 -22.80 -34.10 19.35
N GLY A 1004 -21.90 -33.32 18.72
CA GLY A 1004 -22.30 -32.17 17.90
C GLY A 1004 -23.02 -31.06 18.69
N ALA A 1005 -22.81 -31.00 20.00
CA ALA A 1005 -23.47 -30.04 20.89
C ALA A 1005 -22.95 -28.60 20.72
N ILE A 1006 -21.75 -28.40 20.21
CA ILE A 1006 -21.19 -27.08 19.95
C ILE A 1006 -20.96 -26.92 18.46
N GLN A 1007 -21.55 -25.89 17.87
CA GLN A 1007 -21.41 -25.60 16.44
C GLN A 1007 -20.94 -24.16 16.23
N LEU A 1008 -20.16 -23.97 15.17
CA LEU A 1008 -19.78 -22.64 14.70
C LEU A 1008 -20.93 -22.07 13.88
N LYS A 1009 -21.53 -20.97 14.35
CA LYS A 1009 -22.56 -20.25 13.58
C LYS A 1009 -21.96 -19.78 12.26
N HIS A 1010 -22.78 -19.73 11.20
CA HIS A 1010 -22.35 -19.44 9.83
C HIS A 1010 -21.46 -20.52 9.19
N TYR A 1011 -21.23 -21.64 9.87
CA TYR A 1011 -20.53 -22.82 9.35
C TYR A 1011 -21.08 -24.08 10.01
N THR A 1012 -22.41 -24.18 10.14
CA THR A 1012 -23.05 -25.34 10.77
C THR A 1012 -22.93 -26.59 9.90
N ASP A 1013 -23.21 -27.76 10.48
CA ASP A 1013 -23.15 -29.01 9.73
C ASP A 1013 -24.17 -29.02 8.57
N GLU A 1014 -25.36 -28.45 8.74
CA GLU A 1014 -26.36 -28.33 7.67
C GLU A 1014 -25.85 -27.46 6.52
N GLU A 1015 -25.24 -26.31 6.84
CA GLU A 1015 -24.64 -25.40 5.86
C GLU A 1015 -23.52 -26.10 5.06
N LEU A 1016 -22.54 -26.70 5.77
CA LEU A 1016 -21.36 -27.32 5.16
C LEU A 1016 -21.72 -28.61 4.41
N LEU A 1017 -22.54 -29.49 4.99
CA LEU A 1017 -22.96 -30.72 4.31
C LEU A 1017 -23.88 -30.43 3.13
N GLY A 1018 -24.72 -29.37 3.22
CA GLY A 1018 -25.50 -28.88 2.10
C GLY A 1018 -24.61 -28.46 0.93
N GLN A 1019 -23.56 -27.69 1.23
CA GLN A 1019 -22.55 -27.27 0.26
C GLN A 1019 -21.81 -28.46 -0.37
N ILE A 1020 -21.36 -29.42 0.45
CA ILE A 1020 -20.62 -30.62 -0.02
C ILE A 1020 -21.51 -31.49 -0.92
N LYS A 1021 -22.74 -31.80 -0.49
CA LYS A 1021 -23.69 -32.61 -1.28
C LYS A 1021 -23.98 -31.97 -2.63
N ALA A 1022 -24.11 -30.64 -2.67
CA ALA A 1022 -24.27 -29.90 -3.91
C ALA A 1022 -23.05 -30.00 -4.84
N GLY A 1023 -21.83 -30.04 -4.31
CA GLY A 1023 -20.61 -30.25 -5.10
C GLY A 1023 -20.47 -31.66 -5.69
N LEU A 1024 -21.10 -32.67 -5.09
CA LEU A 1024 -20.96 -34.09 -5.49
C LEU A 1024 -22.00 -34.56 -6.53
N ARG A 1025 -22.99 -33.73 -6.87
CA ARG A 1025 -24.22 -34.15 -7.56
C ARG A 1025 -24.08 -34.55 -9.02
N ASP A 1026 -22.90 -34.38 -9.64
CA ASP A 1026 -22.61 -34.82 -11.02
C ASP A 1026 -21.91 -36.21 -11.09
N ARG A 1027 -21.84 -36.96 -9.98
CA ARG A 1027 -21.28 -38.33 -9.92
C ARG A 1027 -22.28 -39.42 -9.50
N ALA A 1028 -23.58 -39.12 -9.48
CA ALA A 1028 -24.65 -40.06 -9.11
C ALA A 1028 -25.61 -40.31 -10.28
#